data_AF-A0AAV1ZS74-F1
#
_entry.id   AF-A0AAV1ZS74-F1
#
_cell.length_a   1.000
_cell.length_b   1.000
_cell.length_c   1.000
_cell.angle_alpha   90.00
_cell.angle_beta   90.00
_cell.angle_gamma   90.00
#
_symmetry.space_group_name_H-M   'P 1'
#
loop_
_entity.id
_entity.type
_entity.pdbx_description
1 polymer ?
#
loop_
_entity_poly.entity_id
_entity_poly.type
_entity_poly.pdbx_seq_one_letter_code
_entity_poly.pdbx_strand_id
1 'polypeptide(L)'
;MSGDNMDMPEMVWQHQYQKRWSTYSEEQNEILNKAANKWQKSVSLPNKDPKQTIVVHLDKMIQINKVSSIEQKVRCLVYSDGFYSWLWEDDDGTWKSYKPRLVCFLEMAYQRKEKIFRFFDDDADYCVNLKTFRQVNEETNFARNVIREKVTIMTTGMFRVAIDEKKFKEMCSDPSVSLKKRCINLPSLSTMHSSMIANTSQHIDIPSPKLDNETDEECDSVLPGDVECPEAKDFHIYQEGGTAYSAILSYVNSSENKNKFNLIQLLQHNKKKKFAIWQRFGRVGTRGQNEFVKFGAGISKAKDEFEDRFYDKTGNLWQNRENFTHVAGKYDLLKLDLNPQSDIVVGNIDLEPSIQSLLELICNKKVMSMIMSEMCYDSTNAPLGQLTFRQIKDGYRALNKIAEALSSEAAGHDLVNACEEFYMKIPHSFGKKSPPVIQSKEDIEKKLEMLKALTNIRIAMRVLNRGVHEHPLNKCYDSFKYSLELLNPLEEEFSVLKECVLQTHGPTHNNYKMDVVAIYTCHLKANSSFKNYGNNLLLWHGSRITNWVGILKNGLKIAPSEAPSTGYAFGKGLYFADISSKSANYCYPTKKNNEGLLLLCEVSLGNQLGLLEANDTLHRSLPAEYNSVFGKGKYAPRQFADMGILSPEAKIPCGPLIEDPTGAEVLVYNEYVVYDVDQVEMKYLYRIKFHFK
;
A
#
# COMPACT_ATOMS: atom_id res chain seq x y z
N MET A 1 34.35 12.28 -1.06
CA MET A 1 34.19 11.29 -2.15
C MET A 1 32.85 10.61 -1.92
N SER A 2 31.93 10.81 -2.86
CA SER A 2 30.54 10.35 -2.84
C SER A 2 30.45 8.82 -2.73
N GLY A 3 29.58 8.33 -1.85
CA GLY A 3 29.34 6.90 -1.61
C GLY A 3 28.57 6.18 -2.71
N ASP A 4 28.45 6.77 -3.91
CA ASP A 4 27.54 6.35 -4.98
C ASP A 4 28.22 5.59 -6.14
N ASN A 5 29.56 5.50 -6.16
CA ASN A 5 30.28 4.68 -7.15
C ASN A 5 30.96 3.49 -6.46
N MET A 6 30.17 2.47 -6.14
CA MET A 6 30.73 1.15 -5.84
C MET A 6 30.57 0.30 -7.11
N ASP A 7 31.66 0.11 -7.85
CA ASP A 7 31.65 -0.77 -9.02
C ASP A 7 31.39 -2.21 -8.56
N MET A 8 30.30 -2.81 -9.06
CA MET A 8 29.94 -4.18 -8.73
C MET A 8 31.05 -5.15 -9.19
N PRO A 9 31.17 -6.34 -8.56
CA PRO A 9 31.96 -7.42 -9.12
C PRO A 9 31.37 -7.81 -10.49
N GLU A 10 32.22 -8.29 -11.40
CA GLU A 10 31.74 -8.84 -12.66
C GLU A 10 30.89 -10.10 -12.40
N MET A 11 29.69 -10.12 -12.96
CA MET A 11 28.74 -11.22 -12.86
C MET A 11 28.68 -12.00 -14.16
N VAL A 12 28.40 -13.30 -14.06
CA VAL A 12 28.10 -14.12 -15.23
C VAL A 12 26.59 -14.24 -15.38
N TRP A 13 26.09 -13.96 -16.57
CA TRP A 13 24.67 -13.93 -16.89
C TRP A 13 24.27 -15.18 -17.65
N GLN A 14 23.06 -15.68 -17.37
CA GLN A 14 22.46 -16.79 -18.09
C GLN A 14 21.01 -16.50 -18.45
N HIS A 15 20.53 -17.05 -19.55
CA HIS A 15 19.13 -17.06 -19.94
C HIS A 15 18.58 -18.48 -20.05
N GLN A 16 17.29 -18.65 -19.84
CA GLN A 16 16.63 -19.95 -19.89
C GLN A 16 15.96 -20.18 -21.25
N TYR A 17 16.34 -21.25 -21.95
CA TYR A 17 15.67 -21.72 -23.16
C TYR A 17 15.28 -23.19 -22.99
N GLN A 18 14.01 -23.53 -23.24
CA GLN A 18 13.49 -24.90 -23.10
C GLN A 18 13.87 -25.56 -21.76
N LYS A 19 13.72 -24.81 -20.66
CA LYS A 19 14.09 -25.23 -19.28
C LYS A 19 15.58 -25.48 -19.03
N ARG A 20 16.47 -25.16 -19.98
CA ARG A 20 17.93 -25.22 -19.82
C ARG A 20 18.53 -23.82 -19.74
N TRP A 21 19.45 -23.62 -18.81
CA TRP A 21 20.20 -22.37 -18.69
C TRP A 21 21.37 -22.35 -19.68
N SER A 22 21.50 -21.26 -20.41
CA SER A 22 22.61 -21.00 -21.34
C SER A 22 23.30 -19.70 -20.93
N THR A 23 24.63 -19.72 -20.89
CA THR A 23 25.43 -18.53 -20.59
C THR A 23 25.47 -17.60 -21.79
N TYR A 24 25.32 -16.30 -21.57
CA TYR A 24 25.50 -15.30 -22.63
C TYR A 24 26.94 -15.32 -23.17
N SER A 25 27.16 -14.79 -24.37
CA SER A 25 28.52 -14.61 -24.89
C SER A 25 29.33 -13.65 -24.01
N GLU A 26 30.65 -13.64 -24.17
CA GLU A 26 31.54 -12.73 -23.44
C GLU A 26 31.17 -11.25 -23.69
N GLU A 27 31.00 -10.87 -24.96
CA GLU A 27 30.53 -9.53 -25.37
C GLU A 27 29.18 -9.16 -24.74
N GLN A 28 28.22 -10.08 -24.71
CA GLN A 28 26.91 -9.85 -24.11
C GLN A 28 26.99 -9.71 -22.58
N ASN A 29 27.85 -10.50 -21.92
CA ASN A 29 28.10 -10.38 -20.48
C ASN A 29 28.72 -9.02 -20.13
N GLU A 30 29.68 -8.53 -20.92
CA GLU A 30 30.25 -7.20 -20.70
C GLU A 30 29.19 -6.10 -20.78
N ILE A 31 28.30 -6.18 -21.77
CA ILE A 31 27.21 -5.21 -21.95
C ILE A 31 26.27 -5.26 -20.75
N LEU A 32 25.89 -6.46 -20.29
CA LEU A 32 25.01 -6.64 -19.13
C LEU A 32 25.64 -6.12 -17.84
N ASN A 33 26.93 -6.39 -17.60
CA ASN A 33 27.65 -5.86 -16.44
C ASN A 33 27.76 -4.33 -16.49
N LYS A 34 28.08 -3.74 -17.65
CA LYS A 34 28.10 -2.28 -17.84
C LYS A 34 26.71 -1.67 -17.59
N ALA A 35 25.64 -2.30 -18.07
CA ALA A 35 24.27 -1.85 -17.87
C ALA A 35 23.83 -1.95 -16.40
N ALA A 36 24.17 -3.04 -15.71
CA ALA A 36 23.89 -3.24 -14.30
C ALA A 36 24.63 -2.22 -13.41
N ASN A 37 25.90 -1.94 -13.70
CA ASN A 37 26.67 -0.89 -13.01
C ASN A 37 26.10 0.52 -13.25
N LYS A 38 25.45 0.76 -14.40
CA LYS A 38 24.82 2.03 -14.76
C LYS A 38 23.34 2.15 -14.38
N TRP A 39 22.77 1.21 -13.61
CA TRP A 39 21.36 1.25 -13.17
C TRP A 39 20.34 1.25 -14.31
N GLN A 40 20.69 0.68 -15.46
CA GLN A 40 19.76 0.63 -16.58
C GLN A 40 18.64 -0.37 -16.29
N LYS A 41 17.38 0.02 -16.53
CA LYS A 41 16.24 -0.92 -16.41
C LYS A 41 16.26 -1.99 -17.50
N SER A 42 16.79 -1.68 -18.67
CA SER A 42 16.91 -2.62 -19.77
C SER A 42 18.08 -2.29 -20.69
N VAL A 43 18.57 -3.28 -21.41
CA VAL A 43 19.65 -3.14 -22.40
C VAL A 43 19.39 -4.04 -23.62
N SER A 44 19.70 -3.54 -24.82
CA SER A 44 19.61 -4.35 -26.04
C SER A 44 20.93 -5.08 -26.27
N LEU A 45 20.86 -6.36 -26.61
CA LEU A 45 22.05 -7.18 -26.86
C LEU A 45 22.31 -7.35 -28.36
N PRO A 46 23.58 -7.37 -28.79
CA PRO A 46 23.94 -7.75 -30.15
C PRO A 46 23.57 -9.21 -30.40
N ASN A 47 22.98 -9.48 -31.56
CA ASN A 47 22.57 -10.81 -31.99
C ASN A 47 23.19 -11.14 -33.36
N LYS A 48 23.49 -12.41 -33.60
CA LYS A 48 24.06 -12.89 -34.87
C LYS A 48 23.12 -12.69 -36.05
N ASP A 49 21.81 -12.68 -35.79
CA ASP A 49 20.79 -12.32 -36.77
C ASP A 49 20.37 -10.85 -36.54
N PRO A 50 20.73 -9.91 -37.43
CA PRO A 50 20.38 -8.49 -37.28
C PRO A 50 18.86 -8.23 -37.34
N LYS A 51 18.05 -9.21 -37.77
CA LYS A 51 16.59 -9.10 -37.71
C LYS A 51 16.05 -9.35 -36.31
N GLN A 52 16.77 -10.09 -35.46
CA GLN A 52 16.32 -10.47 -34.11
C GLN A 52 16.91 -9.56 -33.03
N THR A 53 16.14 -8.58 -32.57
CA THR A 53 16.53 -7.74 -31.42
C THR A 53 16.16 -8.40 -30.10
N ILE A 54 17.16 -8.73 -29.27
CA ILE A 54 16.96 -9.21 -27.90
C ILE A 54 17.12 -8.04 -26.94
N VAL A 55 16.13 -7.80 -26.10
CA VAL A 55 16.19 -6.80 -25.02
C VAL A 55 16.12 -7.51 -23.69
N VAL A 56 17.10 -7.26 -22.81
CA VAL A 56 17.12 -7.78 -21.44
C VAL A 56 16.60 -6.70 -20.50
N HIS A 57 15.56 -7.03 -19.74
CA HIS A 57 14.98 -6.21 -18.68
C HIS A 57 15.61 -6.62 -17.35
N LEU A 58 16.52 -5.78 -16.83
CA LEU A 58 17.32 -6.02 -15.63
C LEU A 58 16.51 -5.83 -14.33
N ASP A 59 15.43 -5.06 -14.39
CA ASP A 59 14.46 -4.88 -13.30
C ASP A 59 13.54 -6.08 -13.13
N LYS A 60 13.18 -6.74 -14.24
CA LYS A 60 12.27 -7.90 -14.27
C LYS A 60 13.00 -9.25 -14.33
N MET A 61 14.32 -9.24 -14.58
CA MET A 61 15.15 -10.42 -14.80
C MET A 61 14.60 -11.34 -15.91
N ILE A 62 14.20 -10.74 -17.03
CA ILE A 62 13.73 -11.43 -18.24
C ILE A 62 14.41 -10.86 -19.50
N GLN A 63 14.44 -11.65 -20.57
CA GLN A 63 14.75 -11.17 -21.91
C GLN A 63 13.56 -11.35 -22.84
N ILE A 64 13.40 -10.44 -23.79
CA ILE A 64 12.34 -10.46 -24.79
C ILE A 64 12.98 -10.40 -26.17
N ASN A 65 12.65 -11.37 -27.02
CA ASN A 65 12.94 -11.27 -28.45
C ASN A 65 11.85 -10.42 -29.10
N LYS A 66 12.18 -9.23 -29.59
CA LYS A 66 11.20 -8.29 -30.16
C LYS A 66 10.52 -8.78 -31.44
N VAL A 67 11.07 -9.79 -32.11
CA VAL A 67 10.46 -10.36 -33.33
C VAL A 67 9.47 -11.45 -32.99
N SER A 68 9.87 -12.40 -32.14
CA SER A 68 9.02 -13.54 -31.79
C SER A 68 8.10 -13.27 -30.59
N SER A 69 8.31 -12.16 -29.89
CA SER A 69 7.65 -11.81 -28.61
C SER A 69 7.80 -12.90 -27.54
N ILE A 70 8.83 -13.76 -27.66
CA ILE A 70 9.10 -14.82 -26.69
C ILE A 70 9.85 -14.21 -25.51
N GLU A 71 9.30 -14.39 -24.31
CA GLU A 71 9.92 -14.04 -23.04
C GLU A 71 10.70 -15.22 -22.46
N GLN A 72 11.89 -14.94 -21.94
CA GLN A 72 12.75 -15.95 -21.33
C GLN A 72 13.34 -15.43 -20.02
N LYS A 73 13.48 -16.31 -19.02
CA LYS A 73 14.06 -15.94 -17.73
C LYS A 73 15.55 -15.64 -17.84
N VAL A 74 16.01 -14.67 -17.07
CA VAL A 74 17.42 -14.29 -16.95
C VAL A 74 17.84 -14.43 -15.49
N ARG A 75 19.09 -14.82 -15.26
CA ARG A 75 19.72 -14.81 -13.93
C ARG A 75 21.15 -14.31 -14.02
N CYS A 76 21.62 -13.73 -12.92
CA CYS A 76 23.02 -13.38 -12.75
C CYS A 76 23.66 -14.27 -11.68
N LEU A 77 24.96 -14.53 -11.86
CA LEU A 77 25.79 -15.37 -11.03
C LEU A 77 26.94 -14.54 -10.49
N VAL A 78 27.07 -14.51 -9.16
CA VAL A 78 28.20 -13.89 -8.48
C VAL A 78 29.23 -14.97 -8.14
N TYR A 79 30.52 -14.64 -8.29
CA TYR A 79 31.60 -15.56 -7.94
C TYR A 79 32.15 -15.22 -6.56
N SER A 80 32.14 -16.21 -5.65
CA SER A 80 32.76 -16.12 -4.32
C SER A 80 33.81 -17.22 -4.14
N ASP A 81 33.39 -18.43 -3.79
CA ASP A 81 34.18 -19.69 -3.81
C ASP A 81 33.68 -20.66 -4.91
N GLY A 82 32.94 -20.10 -5.87
CA GLY A 82 32.17 -20.76 -6.92
C GLY A 82 31.12 -19.78 -7.44
N PHE A 83 30.40 -20.16 -8.50
CA PHE A 83 29.30 -19.35 -9.02
C PHE A 83 28.01 -19.62 -8.25
N TYR A 84 27.38 -18.56 -7.76
CA TYR A 84 26.11 -18.65 -7.06
C TYR A 84 25.06 -17.75 -7.68
N SER A 85 23.85 -18.30 -7.79
CA SER A 85 22.64 -17.54 -8.07
C SER A 85 21.80 -17.44 -6.80
N TRP A 86 21.29 -16.26 -6.53
CA TRP A 86 20.27 -16.06 -5.51
C TRP A 86 18.91 -15.98 -6.21
N LEU A 87 18.02 -16.89 -5.84
CA LEU A 87 16.69 -17.04 -6.41
C LEU A 87 15.63 -16.94 -5.31
N TRP A 88 14.46 -16.39 -5.64
CA TRP A 88 13.28 -16.42 -4.79
C TRP A 88 12.13 -17.09 -5.53
N GLU A 89 11.25 -17.75 -4.78
CA GLU A 89 10.08 -18.44 -5.30
C GLU A 89 8.89 -17.46 -5.42
N ASP A 90 8.36 -17.32 -6.63
CA ASP A 90 7.21 -16.47 -6.93
C ASP A 90 5.88 -17.15 -6.61
N ASP A 91 4.79 -16.38 -6.66
CA ASP A 91 3.44 -16.83 -6.27
C ASP A 91 2.93 -18.02 -7.11
N ASP A 92 3.46 -18.20 -8.32
CA ASP A 92 3.17 -19.32 -9.21
C ASP A 92 4.09 -20.55 -8.98
N GLY A 93 4.91 -20.52 -7.93
CA GLY A 93 5.91 -21.54 -7.61
C GLY A 93 7.14 -21.48 -8.51
N THR A 94 7.28 -20.44 -9.34
CA THR A 94 8.42 -20.35 -10.24
C THR A 94 9.58 -19.58 -9.61
N TRP A 95 10.79 -20.10 -9.78
CA TRP A 95 11.99 -19.44 -9.29
C TRP A 95 12.37 -18.25 -10.18
N LYS A 96 12.64 -17.11 -9.54
CA LYS A 96 13.10 -15.86 -10.16
C LYS A 96 14.42 -15.42 -9.53
N SER A 97 15.32 -14.88 -10.35
CA SER A 97 16.57 -14.31 -9.84
C SER A 97 16.29 -13.01 -9.12
N TYR A 98 17.04 -12.76 -8.04
CA TYR A 98 17.11 -11.39 -7.51
C TYR A 98 17.77 -10.44 -8.52
N LYS A 99 17.46 -9.15 -8.37
CA LYS A 99 18.11 -8.07 -9.12
C LYS A 99 19.63 -8.09 -8.84
N PRO A 100 20.49 -7.67 -9.79
CA PRO A 100 21.93 -7.89 -9.71
C PRO A 100 22.57 -7.36 -8.44
N ARG A 101 22.17 -6.15 -8.01
CA ARG A 101 22.67 -5.54 -6.79
C ARG A 101 22.36 -6.37 -5.54
N LEU A 102 21.12 -6.86 -5.45
CA LEU A 102 20.66 -7.68 -4.34
C LEU A 102 21.39 -9.03 -4.31
N VAL A 103 21.67 -9.64 -5.46
CA VAL A 103 22.47 -10.88 -5.54
C VAL A 103 23.84 -10.70 -4.90
N CYS A 104 24.52 -9.58 -5.20
CA CYS A 104 25.81 -9.28 -4.59
C CYS A 104 25.69 -9.04 -3.09
N PHE A 105 24.73 -8.23 -2.63
CA PHE A 105 24.59 -7.92 -1.22
C PHE A 105 24.14 -9.11 -0.37
N LEU A 106 23.25 -9.95 -0.89
CA LEU A 106 22.86 -11.21 -0.27
C LEU A 106 24.06 -12.15 -0.13
N GLU A 107 24.89 -12.28 -1.17
CA GLU A 107 26.11 -13.07 -1.10
C GLU A 107 27.09 -12.48 -0.08
N MET A 108 27.30 -11.16 -0.07
CA MET A 108 28.16 -10.50 0.92
C MET A 108 27.67 -10.72 2.35
N ALA A 109 26.38 -10.53 2.62
CA ALA A 109 25.77 -10.73 3.93
C ALA A 109 25.89 -12.20 4.38
N TYR A 110 25.72 -13.14 3.45
CA TYR A 110 25.90 -14.56 3.69
C TYR A 110 27.37 -14.90 4.05
N GLN A 111 28.34 -14.39 3.29
CA GLN A 111 29.77 -14.59 3.57
C GLN A 111 30.19 -13.95 4.90
N ARG A 112 29.57 -12.83 5.29
CA ARG A 112 29.74 -12.18 6.59
C ARG A 112 29.03 -12.89 7.75
N LYS A 113 28.33 -13.99 7.48
CA LYS A 113 27.54 -14.78 8.46
C LYS A 113 26.47 -13.95 9.17
N GLU A 114 25.89 -12.96 8.47
CA GLU A 114 24.76 -12.21 8.99
C GLU A 114 23.53 -13.13 9.13
N LYS A 115 22.73 -12.93 10.18
CA LYS A 115 21.50 -13.72 10.38
C LYS A 115 20.37 -13.25 9.46
N ILE A 116 20.24 -11.93 9.31
CA ILE A 116 19.14 -11.27 8.61
C ILE A 116 19.72 -10.19 7.71
N PHE A 117 19.33 -10.20 6.44
CA PHE A 117 19.62 -9.13 5.48
C PHE A 117 18.32 -8.40 5.15
N ARG A 118 18.28 -7.07 5.26
CA ARG A 118 17.10 -6.25 4.96
C ARG A 118 17.29 -5.43 3.71
N PHE A 119 16.27 -5.32 2.88
CA PHE A 119 16.29 -4.53 1.66
C PHE A 119 14.90 -4.01 1.26
N PHE A 120 14.86 -2.87 0.59
CA PHE A 120 13.65 -2.32 0.00
C PHE A 120 13.59 -2.66 -1.49
N ASP A 121 12.48 -3.20 -1.96
CA ASP A 121 12.28 -3.54 -3.37
C ASP A 121 10.81 -3.40 -3.77
N ASP A 122 10.53 -2.95 -5.00
CA ASP A 122 9.17 -2.78 -5.56
C ASP A 122 8.15 -2.16 -4.56
N ASP A 123 8.56 -1.06 -3.92
CA ASP A 123 7.78 -0.29 -2.95
C ASP A 123 7.42 -1.02 -1.64
N ALA A 124 8.18 -2.05 -1.25
CA ALA A 124 8.00 -2.73 0.04
C ALA A 124 9.34 -3.09 0.71
N ASP A 125 9.32 -3.12 2.05
CA ASP A 125 10.43 -3.62 2.85
C ASP A 125 10.44 -5.16 2.90
N TYR A 126 11.61 -5.75 2.74
CA TYR A 126 11.85 -7.19 2.84
C TYR A 126 13.01 -7.49 3.78
N CYS A 127 12.94 -8.65 4.43
CA CYS A 127 14.09 -9.26 5.11
C CYS A 127 14.30 -10.69 4.63
N VAL A 128 15.56 -11.09 4.41
CA VAL A 128 15.94 -12.49 4.18
C VAL A 128 16.62 -13.01 5.44
N ASN A 129 16.07 -14.07 6.02
CA ASN A 129 16.77 -14.87 7.00
C ASN A 129 17.76 -15.79 6.27
N LEU A 130 19.05 -15.52 6.41
CA LEU A 130 20.13 -16.21 5.69
C LEU A 130 20.45 -17.59 6.28
N LYS A 131 19.86 -17.95 7.43
CA LYS A 131 19.94 -19.30 8.01
C LYS A 131 18.81 -20.20 7.50
N THR A 132 17.58 -19.67 7.47
CA THR A 132 16.39 -20.44 7.08
C THR A 132 16.07 -20.31 5.60
N PHE A 133 16.77 -19.44 4.87
CA PHE A 133 16.51 -19.09 3.48
C PHE A 133 15.04 -18.73 3.22
N ARG A 134 14.50 -17.88 4.10
CA ARG A 134 13.16 -17.32 3.99
C ARG A 134 13.25 -15.81 3.81
N GLN A 135 12.68 -15.31 2.73
CA GLN A 135 12.39 -13.88 2.57
C GLN A 135 11.03 -13.59 3.17
N VAL A 136 10.91 -12.54 3.96
CA VAL A 136 9.65 -12.05 4.50
C VAL A 136 9.48 -10.61 4.06
N ASN A 137 8.34 -10.30 3.45
CA ASN A 137 7.92 -8.93 3.25
C ASN A 137 7.54 -8.34 4.62
N GLU A 138 8.25 -7.33 5.11
CA GLU A 138 8.06 -6.75 6.45
C GLU A 138 6.72 -5.99 6.57
N GLU A 139 6.07 -5.68 5.44
CA GLU A 139 4.74 -5.09 5.40
C GLU A 139 3.61 -6.12 5.44
N THR A 140 3.78 -7.32 4.89
CA THR A 140 2.69 -8.32 4.80
C THR A 140 2.94 -9.56 5.64
N ASN A 141 4.14 -9.68 6.23
CA ASN A 141 4.69 -10.92 6.79
C ASN A 141 4.66 -12.10 5.81
N PHE A 142 4.46 -11.83 4.51
CA PHE A 142 4.43 -12.86 3.49
C PHE A 142 5.82 -13.42 3.30
N ALA A 143 5.97 -14.72 3.56
CA ALA A 143 7.23 -15.42 3.47
C ALA A 143 7.35 -16.18 2.14
N ARG A 144 8.43 -15.95 1.41
CA ARG A 144 8.83 -16.68 0.21
C ARG A 144 10.08 -17.51 0.47
N ASN A 145 10.21 -18.63 -0.23
CA ASN A 145 11.44 -19.39 -0.20
C ASN A 145 12.52 -18.66 -0.98
N VAL A 146 13.75 -18.76 -0.47
CA VAL A 146 14.95 -18.28 -1.11
C VAL A 146 15.86 -19.48 -1.34
N ILE A 147 16.61 -19.47 -2.43
CA ILE A 147 17.66 -20.44 -2.68
C ILE A 147 18.94 -19.71 -3.06
N ARG A 148 20.04 -20.17 -2.47
CA ARG A 148 21.39 -19.92 -2.93
C ARG A 148 21.85 -21.15 -3.72
N GLU A 149 21.75 -21.09 -5.04
CA GLU A 149 22.06 -22.21 -5.93
C GLU A 149 23.53 -22.13 -6.36
N LYS A 150 24.31 -23.20 -6.13
CA LYS A 150 25.67 -23.34 -6.68
C LYS A 150 25.58 -23.81 -8.13
N VAL A 151 26.13 -23.04 -9.05
CA VAL A 151 26.05 -23.32 -10.49
C VAL A 151 27.42 -23.77 -11.01
N THR A 152 27.45 -24.94 -11.65
CA THR A 152 28.65 -25.41 -12.35
C THR A 152 28.63 -24.90 -13.78
N ILE A 153 29.58 -24.05 -14.14
CA ILE A 153 29.76 -23.58 -15.52
C ILE A 153 30.87 -24.41 -16.17
N MET A 154 30.54 -25.16 -17.23
CA MET A 154 31.53 -25.84 -18.07
C MET A 154 32.32 -24.78 -18.83
N THR A 155 33.39 -24.29 -18.22
CA THR A 155 34.21 -23.22 -18.79
C THR A 155 35.20 -23.83 -19.78
N THR A 156 35.01 -23.57 -21.07
CA THR A 156 36.16 -23.48 -21.99
C THR A 156 37.06 -22.35 -21.49
N GLY A 157 38.38 -22.58 -21.42
CA GLY A 157 39.36 -21.89 -20.56
C GLY A 157 39.44 -20.36 -20.53
N MET A 158 38.64 -19.60 -21.29
CA MET A 158 38.67 -18.13 -21.36
C MET A 158 37.88 -17.40 -20.25
N PHE A 159 36.78 -17.95 -19.72
CA PHE A 159 35.98 -17.28 -18.67
C PHE A 159 36.71 -17.14 -17.32
N ARG A 160 37.87 -17.79 -17.13
CA ARG A 160 38.69 -17.66 -15.92
C ARG A 160 39.40 -16.31 -15.78
N VAL A 161 39.49 -15.51 -16.83
CA VAL A 161 40.40 -14.34 -16.88
C VAL A 161 39.74 -13.02 -16.43
N ALA A 162 38.40 -12.94 -16.36
CA ALA A 162 37.69 -11.69 -16.07
C ALA A 162 37.06 -11.60 -14.67
N ILE A 163 37.00 -12.71 -13.92
CA ILE A 163 36.27 -12.75 -12.65
C ILE A 163 37.18 -12.33 -11.50
N ASP A 164 36.95 -11.12 -11.01
CA ASP A 164 37.75 -10.50 -9.96
C ASP A 164 37.37 -11.04 -8.55
N GLU A 165 37.80 -12.28 -8.27
CA GLU A 165 37.68 -12.92 -6.95
C GLU A 165 38.31 -12.02 -5.85
N LYS A 166 39.37 -11.29 -6.21
CA LYS A 166 40.08 -10.38 -5.31
C LYS A 166 39.17 -9.20 -4.93
N LYS A 167 38.51 -8.56 -5.89
CA LYS A 167 37.57 -7.46 -5.64
C LYS A 167 36.37 -7.90 -4.80
N PHE A 168 35.78 -9.07 -5.06
CA PHE A 168 34.66 -9.53 -4.21
C PHE A 168 35.11 -9.79 -2.76
N LYS A 169 36.29 -10.40 -2.56
CA LYS A 169 36.87 -10.59 -1.22
C LYS A 169 37.19 -9.27 -0.53
N GLU A 170 37.76 -8.29 -1.24
CA GLU A 170 38.00 -6.94 -0.73
C GLU A 170 36.70 -6.26 -0.29
N MET A 171 35.62 -6.37 -1.10
CA MET A 171 34.29 -5.85 -0.74
C MET A 171 33.71 -6.53 0.51
N CYS A 172 33.86 -7.84 0.63
CA CYS A 172 33.40 -8.59 1.82
C CYS A 172 34.13 -8.15 3.09
N SER A 173 35.44 -7.87 3.00
CA SER A 173 36.29 -7.49 4.14
C SER A 173 36.26 -6.00 4.49
N ASP A 174 35.71 -5.13 3.64
CA ASP A 174 35.66 -3.69 3.89
C ASP A 174 34.56 -3.29 4.92
N PRO A 175 34.93 -2.83 6.13
CA PRO A 175 33.98 -2.41 7.17
C PRO A 175 33.26 -1.10 6.84
N SER A 176 33.73 -0.33 5.86
CA SER A 176 33.06 0.90 5.37
C SER A 176 31.82 0.59 4.51
N VAL A 177 31.71 -0.64 3.99
CA VAL A 177 30.53 -1.12 3.26
C VAL A 177 29.44 -1.52 4.26
N SER A 178 28.74 -0.50 4.77
CA SER A 178 27.59 -0.68 5.66
C SER A 178 26.39 -1.23 4.88
N LEU A 179 26.09 -2.52 5.08
CA LEU A 179 24.87 -3.14 4.56
C LEU A 179 23.60 -2.60 5.26
N LYS A 180 23.74 -2.01 6.46
CA LYS A 180 22.64 -1.41 7.23
C LYS A 180 22.13 -0.07 6.68
N LYS A 181 22.94 0.67 5.89
CA LYS A 181 22.64 2.04 5.42
C LYS A 181 22.38 2.17 3.92
N ARG A 182 22.62 1.12 3.10
CA ARG A 182 22.58 1.19 1.63
C ARG A 182 21.42 0.46 0.96
N CYS A 183 20.46 0.00 1.78
CA CYS A 183 19.20 -0.56 1.30
C CYS A 183 18.06 0.47 1.23
N ILE A 184 18.41 1.75 1.29
CA ILE A 184 17.55 2.89 1.03
C ILE A 184 18.34 3.74 0.03
N ASN A 185 17.82 3.87 -1.19
CA ASN A 185 18.29 4.70 -2.31
C ASN A 185 19.41 4.19 -3.22
N LEU A 186 19.15 4.30 -4.53
CA LEU A 186 20.02 4.97 -5.52
C LEU A 186 19.34 5.01 -6.92
N PRO A 187 19.47 6.09 -7.72
CA PRO A 187 19.55 7.54 -7.44
C PRO A 187 18.42 8.33 -8.18
N SER A 188 18.15 9.63 -7.93
CA SER A 188 19.09 10.68 -7.51
C SER A 188 18.47 11.73 -6.58
N LEU A 189 19.21 12.11 -5.53
CA LEU A 189 19.41 13.52 -5.14
C LEU A 189 20.61 13.59 -4.21
N SER A 190 21.65 14.25 -4.68
CA SER A 190 22.87 14.56 -3.95
C SER A 190 22.73 15.85 -3.16
N THR A 191 23.37 15.82 -1.98
CA THR A 191 24.06 16.90 -1.24
C THR A 191 23.38 17.43 0.04
N MET A 192 24.22 17.42 1.09
CA MET A 192 24.18 18.13 2.38
C MET A 192 23.46 17.41 3.54
N HIS A 193 24.06 17.22 4.72
CA HIS A 193 25.42 17.52 5.18
C HIS A 193 25.76 16.64 6.39
N SER A 194 27.02 16.19 6.45
CA SER A 194 27.66 15.76 7.69
C SER A 194 27.82 16.97 8.63
N SER A 195 27.36 16.83 9.86
CA SER A 195 28.06 17.33 11.05
C SER A 195 27.46 16.71 12.29
N MET A 196 28.14 15.72 12.86
CA MET A 196 28.57 15.72 14.27
C MET A 196 29.24 14.39 14.60
N ILE A 197 30.23 14.49 15.49
CA ILE A 197 31.04 13.42 16.09
C ILE A 197 32.31 13.07 15.29
N ALA A 198 33.28 13.99 15.37
CA ALA A 198 34.67 13.62 15.62
C ALA A 198 35.12 14.28 16.94
N ASN A 199 35.96 13.56 17.67
CA ASN A 199 36.56 13.83 19.00
C ASN A 199 35.62 13.51 20.17
N THR A 200 35.95 12.65 21.14
CA THR A 200 37.28 12.41 21.72
C THR A 200 37.29 11.03 22.41
N SER A 201 38.35 10.25 22.22
CA SER A 201 38.68 9.12 23.09
C SER A 201 39.10 9.64 24.46
N GLN A 202 38.45 9.20 25.54
CA GLN A 202 39.07 8.96 26.84
C GLN A 202 38.12 8.20 27.77
N HIS A 203 38.66 7.16 28.40
CA HIS A 203 38.02 6.23 29.34
C HIS A 203 37.34 6.93 30.52
N ILE A 204 36.08 6.58 30.79
CA ILE A 204 35.51 6.51 32.15
C ILE A 204 34.65 5.24 32.22
N ASP A 205 35.06 4.30 33.07
CA ASP A 205 34.34 3.07 33.42
C ASP A 205 33.04 3.39 34.16
N ILE A 206 31.91 2.88 33.66
CA ILE A 206 30.64 2.75 34.39
C ILE A 206 30.06 1.36 34.05
N PRO A 207 29.62 0.57 35.06
CA PRO A 207 29.71 -0.89 35.05
C PRO A 207 28.68 -1.61 34.18
N SER A 208 29.10 -2.73 33.61
CA SER A 208 28.29 -3.71 32.90
C SER A 208 27.09 -4.20 33.74
N PRO A 209 25.85 -4.07 33.26
CA PRO A 209 24.76 -4.93 33.71
C PRO A 209 25.05 -6.34 33.23
N LYS A 210 24.90 -7.26 34.17
CA LYS A 210 25.22 -8.68 34.04
C LYS A 210 24.43 -9.32 32.91
N LEU A 211 25.12 -10.25 32.25
CA LEU A 211 24.59 -11.23 31.32
C LEU A 211 23.63 -12.14 32.10
N ASP A 212 22.35 -11.75 32.16
CA ASP A 212 21.30 -12.70 32.52
C ASP A 212 21.04 -13.57 31.29
N ASN A 213 21.23 -14.87 31.47
CA ASN A 213 20.87 -15.92 30.52
C ASN A 213 19.35 -15.89 30.31
N GLU A 214 18.87 -15.02 29.42
CA GLU A 214 17.58 -15.23 28.77
C GLU A 214 17.83 -16.16 27.59
N THR A 215 17.40 -17.40 27.76
CA THR A 215 17.12 -18.33 26.66
C THR A 215 16.43 -17.58 25.53
N ASP A 216 16.93 -17.75 24.30
CA ASP A 216 16.22 -17.42 23.06
C ASP A 216 14.85 -18.15 23.09
N GLU A 217 13.83 -17.55 23.68
CA GLU A 217 12.44 -17.90 23.41
C GLU A 217 12.13 -17.30 22.03
N GLU A 218 11.96 -18.19 21.04
CA GLU A 218 11.13 -17.89 19.88
C GLU A 218 9.83 -17.27 20.40
N CYS A 219 9.62 -15.97 20.15
CA CYS A 219 8.33 -15.35 20.42
C CYS A 219 7.35 -15.88 19.37
N ASP A 220 6.84 -17.09 19.58
CA ASP A 220 5.60 -17.58 19.00
C ASP A 220 4.50 -16.64 19.50
N SER A 221 4.19 -15.61 18.72
CA SER A 221 3.14 -14.67 19.07
C SER A 221 1.81 -15.41 19.15
N VAL A 222 1.34 -15.67 20.38
CA VAL A 222 0.09 -16.39 20.66
C VAL A 222 -1.08 -15.64 20.03
N LEU A 223 -1.71 -16.23 19.01
CA LEU A 223 -2.83 -15.60 18.32
C LEU A 223 -4.15 -15.84 19.09
N PRO A 224 -4.88 -14.79 19.49
CA PRO A 224 -6.12 -14.96 20.24
C PRO A 224 -7.22 -15.60 19.39
N GLY A 225 -8.03 -16.46 20.01
CA GLY A 225 -9.24 -16.99 19.39
C GLY A 225 -10.35 -15.94 19.25
N ASP A 226 -11.42 -16.31 18.56
CA ASP A 226 -12.64 -15.48 18.45
C ASP A 226 -13.16 -15.08 19.83
N VAL A 227 -13.48 -13.80 20.00
CA VAL A 227 -13.95 -13.23 21.28
C VAL A 227 -15.28 -13.82 21.73
N GLU A 228 -16.04 -14.41 20.80
CA GLU A 228 -17.32 -15.08 21.04
C GLU A 228 -17.16 -16.53 21.53
N CYS A 229 -15.95 -17.08 21.51
CA CYS A 229 -15.69 -18.42 22.05
C CYS A 229 -15.85 -18.40 23.58
N PRO A 230 -16.65 -19.31 24.17
CA PRO A 230 -16.93 -19.31 25.60
C PRO A 230 -15.68 -19.53 26.46
N GLU A 231 -14.66 -20.20 25.91
CA GLU A 231 -13.38 -20.49 26.56
C GLU A 231 -12.23 -19.70 25.92
N ALA A 232 -12.50 -18.56 25.26
CA ALA A 232 -11.50 -17.74 24.55
C ALA A 232 -10.30 -17.32 25.39
N LYS A 233 -10.45 -17.20 26.72
CA LYS A 233 -9.34 -16.85 27.64
C LYS A 233 -8.38 -18.01 27.92
N ASP A 234 -8.86 -19.24 27.80
CA ASP A 234 -8.09 -20.44 28.12
C ASP A 234 -7.44 -21.07 26.87
N PHE A 235 -7.78 -20.58 25.69
CA PHE A 235 -7.38 -21.09 24.39
C PHE A 235 -6.81 -20.00 23.49
N HIS A 236 -5.93 -20.40 22.58
CA HIS A 236 -5.41 -19.59 21.47
C HIS A 236 -5.53 -20.36 20.16
N ILE A 237 -5.42 -19.68 19.03
CA ILE A 237 -5.42 -20.31 17.70
C ILE A 237 -4.18 -21.21 17.59
N TYR A 238 -4.39 -22.47 17.21
CA TYR A 238 -3.32 -23.42 16.96
C TYR A 238 -2.47 -22.98 15.76
N GLN A 239 -1.16 -23.06 15.91
CA GLN A 239 -0.18 -22.74 14.87
C GLN A 239 0.76 -23.94 14.65
N GLU A 240 1.09 -24.21 13.39
CA GLU A 240 2.04 -25.24 13.00
C GLU A 240 2.81 -24.79 11.76
N GLY A 241 4.15 -24.81 11.82
CA GLY A 241 4.99 -24.40 10.69
C GLY A 241 4.73 -22.97 10.21
N GLY A 242 4.39 -22.05 11.13
CA GLY A 242 4.01 -20.67 10.82
C GLY A 242 2.59 -20.51 10.26
N THR A 243 1.83 -21.59 10.10
CA THR A 243 0.43 -21.55 9.65
C THR A 243 -0.51 -21.51 10.84
N ALA A 244 -1.34 -20.48 10.93
CA ALA A 244 -2.45 -20.41 11.88
C ALA A 244 -3.69 -21.14 11.33
N TYR A 245 -4.25 -22.06 12.09
CA TYR A 245 -5.45 -22.82 11.70
C TYR A 245 -6.72 -22.02 12.01
N SER A 246 -6.97 -20.99 11.20
CA SER A 246 -8.14 -20.12 11.29
C SER A 246 -8.56 -19.67 9.89
N ALA A 247 -9.84 -19.83 9.57
CA ALA A 247 -10.42 -19.45 8.29
C ALA A 247 -11.71 -18.66 8.50
N ILE A 248 -11.85 -17.52 7.83
CA ILE A 248 -13.12 -16.79 7.73
C ILE A 248 -13.58 -16.86 6.29
N LEU A 249 -14.77 -17.41 6.10
CA LEU A 249 -15.35 -17.69 4.81
C LEU A 249 -16.58 -16.82 4.56
N SER A 250 -16.79 -16.41 3.31
CA SER A 250 -17.93 -15.59 2.87
C SER A 250 -18.67 -16.26 1.72
N TYR A 251 -20.00 -16.19 1.73
CA TYR A 251 -20.84 -16.70 0.65
C TYR A 251 -22.00 -15.75 0.37
N VAL A 252 -22.16 -15.36 -0.88
CA VAL A 252 -23.22 -14.46 -1.32
C VAL A 252 -23.95 -15.08 -2.50
N ASN A 253 -25.29 -15.06 -2.42
CA ASN A 253 -26.19 -15.35 -3.53
C ASN A 253 -27.41 -14.44 -3.37
N SER A 254 -27.53 -13.48 -4.29
CA SER A 254 -28.52 -12.41 -4.24
C SER A 254 -29.92 -12.92 -4.58
N SER A 255 -30.03 -13.92 -5.46
CA SER A 255 -31.31 -14.53 -5.85
C SER A 255 -31.99 -15.27 -4.69
N GLU A 256 -31.20 -15.90 -3.83
CA GLU A 256 -31.67 -16.65 -2.66
C GLU A 256 -31.62 -15.83 -1.36
N ASN A 257 -31.27 -14.54 -1.43
CA ASN A 257 -31.01 -13.67 -0.27
C ASN A 257 -30.03 -14.30 0.75
N LYS A 258 -29.01 -14.99 0.25
CA LYS A 258 -27.94 -15.55 1.08
C LYS A 258 -26.78 -14.56 1.11
N ASN A 259 -26.41 -14.15 2.32
CA ASN A 259 -25.20 -13.38 2.60
C ASN A 259 -24.66 -13.92 3.93
N LYS A 260 -23.76 -14.90 3.85
CA LYS A 260 -23.40 -15.77 4.97
C LYS A 260 -21.91 -15.70 5.25
N PHE A 261 -21.55 -15.74 6.53
CA PHE A 261 -20.17 -15.97 6.97
C PHE A 261 -20.03 -17.35 7.61
N ASN A 262 -18.80 -17.88 7.61
CA ASN A 262 -18.43 -19.06 8.37
C ASN A 262 -16.98 -18.93 8.86
N LEU A 263 -16.80 -18.76 10.16
CA LEU A 263 -15.52 -18.75 10.86
C LEU A 263 -15.24 -20.16 11.40
N ILE A 264 -14.06 -20.69 11.13
CA ILE A 264 -13.58 -21.99 11.61
C ILE A 264 -12.21 -21.76 12.25
N GLN A 265 -12.00 -22.18 13.49
CA GLN A 265 -10.73 -22.08 14.21
C GLN A 265 -10.40 -23.39 14.92
N LEU A 266 -9.17 -23.85 14.76
CA LEU A 266 -8.58 -24.86 15.62
C LEU A 266 -7.88 -24.15 16.78
N LEU A 267 -8.28 -24.49 17.99
CA LEU A 267 -7.84 -23.86 19.22
C LEU A 267 -7.01 -24.84 20.06
N GLN A 268 -5.92 -24.33 20.64
CA GLN A 268 -5.07 -25.03 21.60
C GLN A 268 -5.21 -24.37 22.98
N HIS A 269 -5.36 -25.18 24.03
CA HIS A 269 -5.43 -24.67 25.40
C HIS A 269 -4.05 -24.14 25.83
N ASN A 270 -4.03 -22.95 26.44
CA ASN A 270 -2.84 -22.21 26.88
C ASN A 270 -1.90 -22.98 27.84
N LYS A 271 -2.42 -23.96 28.59
CA LYS A 271 -1.66 -24.67 29.65
C LYS A 271 -1.68 -26.18 29.51
N LYS A 272 -2.60 -26.73 28.73
CA LYS A 272 -2.83 -28.19 28.63
C LYS A 272 -2.71 -28.60 27.18
N LYS A 273 -2.24 -29.82 26.91
CA LYS A 273 -2.31 -30.42 25.57
C LYS A 273 -3.77 -30.82 25.27
N LYS A 274 -4.63 -29.82 25.10
CA LYS A 274 -6.05 -29.96 24.78
C LYS A 274 -6.35 -29.11 23.55
N PHE A 275 -7.10 -29.69 22.62
CA PHE A 275 -7.47 -29.04 21.37
C PHE A 275 -9.00 -29.00 21.23
N ALA A 276 -9.49 -27.97 20.55
CA ALA A 276 -10.90 -27.79 20.26
C ALA A 276 -11.11 -27.13 18.90
N ILE A 277 -12.23 -27.44 18.24
CA ILE A 277 -12.70 -26.70 17.08
C ILE A 277 -13.76 -25.71 17.54
N TRP A 278 -13.55 -24.44 17.22
CA TRP A 278 -14.54 -23.39 17.34
C TRP A 278 -15.06 -23.03 15.95
N GLN A 279 -16.37 -23.07 15.77
CA GLN A 279 -17.01 -22.64 14.54
C GLN A 279 -18.14 -21.66 14.82
N ARG A 280 -18.20 -20.56 14.05
CA ARG A 280 -19.29 -19.57 14.12
C ARG A 280 -19.78 -19.27 12.71
N PHE A 281 -21.08 -19.37 12.49
CA PHE A 281 -21.66 -19.24 11.16
C PHE A 281 -23.03 -18.61 11.20
N GLY A 282 -23.40 -17.89 10.15
CA GLY A 282 -24.68 -17.21 10.10
C GLY A 282 -24.74 -16.16 9.02
N ARG A 283 -25.64 -15.20 9.20
CA ARG A 283 -25.77 -14.07 8.29
C ARG A 283 -24.70 -13.01 8.61
N VAL A 284 -24.05 -12.47 7.58
CA VAL A 284 -23.05 -11.38 7.70
C VAL A 284 -23.65 -10.20 8.47
N GLY A 285 -22.86 -9.61 9.39
CA GLY A 285 -23.31 -8.55 10.31
C GLY A 285 -24.14 -9.01 11.52
N THR A 286 -24.31 -10.32 11.73
CA THR A 286 -24.95 -10.89 12.93
C THR A 286 -23.98 -11.78 13.69
N ARG A 287 -24.27 -12.05 14.97
CA ARG A 287 -23.47 -12.98 15.81
C ARG A 287 -23.41 -14.39 15.23
N GLY A 288 -24.51 -14.85 14.63
CA GLY A 288 -24.64 -16.21 14.08
C GLY A 288 -24.90 -17.29 15.14
N GLN A 289 -24.95 -18.54 14.67
CA GLN A 289 -24.89 -19.75 15.48
C GLN A 289 -23.43 -20.15 15.69
N ASN A 290 -23.17 -20.99 16.69
CA ASN A 290 -21.82 -21.47 16.97
C ASN A 290 -21.81 -22.94 17.39
N GLU A 291 -20.62 -23.52 17.32
CA GLU A 291 -20.32 -24.88 17.75
C GLU A 291 -18.92 -24.90 18.38
N PHE A 292 -18.77 -25.63 19.50
CA PHE A 292 -17.49 -25.81 20.17
C PHE A 292 -17.26 -27.29 20.49
N VAL A 293 -16.33 -27.92 19.77
CA VAL A 293 -16.08 -29.37 19.83
C VAL A 293 -14.71 -29.63 20.44
N LYS A 294 -14.65 -30.40 21.52
CA LYS A 294 -13.40 -30.70 22.25
C LYS A 294 -12.82 -32.05 21.83
N PHE A 295 -11.52 -32.08 21.55
CA PHE A 295 -10.80 -33.27 21.08
C PHE A 295 -9.82 -33.85 22.12
N GLY A 296 -9.75 -33.27 23.32
CA GLY A 296 -8.75 -33.67 24.33
C GLY A 296 -7.34 -33.53 23.75
N ALA A 297 -6.46 -34.51 23.97
CA ALA A 297 -5.08 -34.47 23.49
C ALA A 297 -4.88 -34.86 22.01
N GLY A 298 -5.95 -35.19 21.28
CA GLY A 298 -5.86 -35.70 19.91
C GLY A 298 -5.72 -34.62 18.84
N ILE A 299 -4.53 -34.02 18.70
CA ILE A 299 -4.27 -32.99 17.67
C ILE A 299 -4.55 -33.47 16.25
N SER A 300 -4.15 -34.69 15.88
CA SER A 300 -4.37 -35.22 14.52
C SER A 300 -5.85 -35.20 14.16
N LYS A 301 -6.71 -35.73 15.04
CA LYS A 301 -8.16 -35.75 14.82
C LYS A 301 -8.76 -34.33 14.74
N ALA A 302 -8.23 -33.40 15.52
CA ALA A 302 -8.69 -32.01 15.49
C ALA A 302 -8.28 -31.30 14.19
N LYS A 303 -7.10 -31.61 13.65
CA LYS A 303 -6.66 -31.12 12.34
C LYS A 303 -7.50 -31.72 11.21
N ASP A 304 -7.70 -33.04 11.22
CA ASP A 304 -8.53 -33.73 10.22
C ASP A 304 -9.94 -33.11 10.19
N GLU A 305 -10.58 -32.91 11.35
CA GLU A 305 -11.89 -32.25 11.44
C GLU A 305 -11.86 -30.80 10.90
N PHE A 306 -10.83 -30.01 11.22
CA PHE A 306 -10.70 -28.64 10.70
C PHE A 306 -10.62 -28.64 9.18
N GLU A 307 -9.78 -29.50 8.63
CA GLU A 307 -9.51 -29.60 7.20
C GLU A 307 -10.73 -30.13 6.44
N ASP A 308 -11.44 -31.11 6.99
CA ASP A 308 -12.70 -31.62 6.45
C ASP A 308 -13.77 -30.53 6.43
N ARG A 309 -13.96 -29.80 7.54
CA ARG A 309 -14.90 -28.66 7.57
C ARG A 309 -14.54 -27.58 6.56
N PHE A 310 -13.26 -27.27 6.40
CA PHE A 310 -12.78 -26.31 5.41
C PHE A 310 -13.05 -26.79 3.98
N TYR A 311 -12.71 -28.04 3.67
CA TYR A 311 -12.92 -28.65 2.36
C TYR A 311 -14.41 -28.74 2.01
N ASP A 312 -15.26 -29.16 2.95
CA ASP A 312 -16.71 -29.24 2.73
C ASP A 312 -17.33 -27.89 2.35
N LYS A 313 -16.87 -26.80 2.97
CA LYS A 313 -17.40 -25.45 2.70
C LYS A 313 -16.83 -24.80 1.46
N THR A 314 -15.60 -25.15 1.06
CA THR A 314 -14.86 -24.42 0.02
C THR A 314 -14.54 -25.23 -1.23
N GLY A 315 -14.50 -26.56 -1.13
CA GLY A 315 -13.98 -27.46 -2.17
C GLY A 315 -12.45 -27.40 -2.32
N ASN A 316 -11.74 -26.73 -1.42
CA ASN A 316 -10.29 -26.56 -1.48
C ASN A 316 -9.61 -27.28 -0.31
N LEU A 317 -8.45 -27.88 -0.55
CA LEU A 317 -7.61 -28.46 0.51
C LEU A 317 -6.96 -27.36 1.34
N TRP A 318 -6.95 -27.50 2.67
CA TRP A 318 -6.36 -26.51 3.58
C TRP A 318 -4.87 -26.27 3.32
N GLN A 319 -4.14 -27.31 2.94
CA GLN A 319 -2.71 -27.23 2.61
C GLN A 319 -2.46 -26.38 1.37
N ASN A 320 -3.43 -26.28 0.45
CA ASN A 320 -3.35 -25.48 -0.77
C ASN A 320 -4.11 -24.14 -0.68
N ARG A 321 -4.45 -23.68 0.53
CA ARG A 321 -5.20 -22.43 0.76
C ARG A 321 -4.54 -21.18 0.18
N GLU A 322 -3.22 -21.17 -0.02
CA GLU A 322 -2.52 -20.02 -0.62
C GLU A 322 -2.87 -19.85 -2.11
N ASN A 323 -3.17 -20.96 -2.79
CA ASN A 323 -3.67 -21.03 -4.17
C ASN A 323 -5.19 -21.25 -4.21
N PHE A 324 -5.91 -20.72 -3.22
CA PHE A 324 -7.36 -20.86 -3.13
C PHE A 324 -8.05 -20.44 -4.44
N THR A 325 -8.96 -21.28 -4.92
CA THR A 325 -9.81 -20.97 -6.08
C THR A 325 -11.27 -21.06 -5.67
N HIS A 326 -12.05 -20.03 -5.99
CA HIS A 326 -13.47 -20.03 -5.68
C HIS A 326 -14.18 -21.11 -6.51
N VAL A 327 -14.98 -21.94 -5.83
CA VAL A 327 -15.82 -22.97 -6.46
C VAL A 327 -17.26 -22.47 -6.47
N ALA A 328 -17.91 -22.52 -7.64
CA ALA A 328 -19.29 -22.07 -7.80
C ALA A 328 -20.23 -22.78 -6.79
N GLY A 329 -21.07 -21.99 -6.11
CA GLY A 329 -21.99 -22.49 -5.08
C GLY A 329 -21.34 -22.84 -3.73
N LYS A 330 -20.05 -22.59 -3.54
CA LYS A 330 -19.30 -22.79 -2.29
C LYS A 330 -18.83 -21.46 -1.71
N TYR A 331 -18.36 -21.49 -0.47
CA TYR A 331 -17.82 -20.30 0.19
C TYR A 331 -16.48 -19.87 -0.42
N ASP A 332 -16.21 -18.56 -0.39
CA ASP A 332 -14.93 -17.95 -0.68
C ASP A 332 -14.13 -17.67 0.61
N LEU A 333 -12.80 -17.57 0.52
CA LEU A 333 -11.91 -17.35 1.65
C LEU A 333 -11.53 -15.86 1.80
N LEU A 334 -11.74 -15.30 2.99
CA LEU A 334 -11.27 -13.95 3.34
C LEU A 334 -9.85 -13.99 3.93
N LYS A 335 -8.96 -13.15 3.39
CA LYS A 335 -7.58 -13.00 3.87
C LYS A 335 -7.50 -11.89 4.91
N LEU A 336 -7.45 -12.29 6.18
CA LEU A 336 -7.37 -11.41 7.33
C LEU A 336 -6.02 -11.55 8.05
N ASP A 337 -5.58 -10.44 8.64
CA ASP A 337 -4.43 -10.33 9.51
C ASP A 337 -4.84 -10.77 10.92
N LEU A 338 -4.47 -11.99 11.28
CA LEU A 338 -4.89 -12.65 12.53
C LEU A 338 -4.12 -12.17 13.76
N ASN A 339 -3.14 -11.28 13.58
CA ASN A 339 -2.33 -10.75 14.68
C ASN A 339 -2.70 -9.27 14.95
N PRO A 340 -3.88 -8.99 15.52
CA PRO A 340 -4.20 -7.64 15.95
C PRO A 340 -3.36 -7.37 17.19
N GLN A 341 -2.17 -6.77 16.99
CA GLN A 341 -1.42 -6.23 18.12
C GLN A 341 -2.38 -5.36 18.95
N SER A 342 -2.53 -5.71 20.22
CA SER A 342 -3.17 -4.87 21.20
C SER A 342 -2.51 -5.16 22.53
N ASP A 343 -1.55 -4.33 22.90
CA ASP A 343 -0.99 -4.31 24.24
C ASP A 343 -0.97 -2.90 24.81
N ILE A 344 -0.93 -2.89 26.15
CA ILE A 344 -1.33 -1.84 27.09
C ILE A 344 -0.55 -0.55 26.88
N VAL A 345 -1.29 0.56 26.78
CA VAL A 345 -0.74 1.92 26.65
C VAL A 345 -0.09 2.34 27.97
N VAL A 346 1.24 2.42 27.98
CA VAL A 346 2.02 3.05 29.05
C VAL A 346 2.88 4.13 28.40
N GLY A 347 2.37 5.35 28.32
CA GLY A 347 3.09 6.50 27.76
C GLY A 347 2.26 7.78 27.86
N ASN A 348 2.92 8.89 28.19
CA ASN A 348 2.29 10.21 28.20
C ASN A 348 2.12 10.74 26.77
N ILE A 349 1.12 11.59 26.56
CA ILE A 349 0.96 12.35 25.32
C ILE A 349 1.94 13.52 25.36
N ASP A 350 2.81 13.62 24.36
CA ASP A 350 3.79 14.70 24.21
C ASP A 350 3.56 15.40 22.88
N LEU A 351 2.45 16.14 22.78
CA LEU A 351 1.99 16.81 21.59
C LEU A 351 1.36 18.14 21.96
N GLU A 352 1.45 19.13 21.07
CA GLU A 352 0.71 20.37 21.26
C GLU A 352 -0.81 20.11 21.36
N PRO A 353 -1.56 20.84 22.21
CA PRO A 353 -2.99 20.60 22.41
C PRO A 353 -3.82 20.61 21.13
N SER A 354 -3.47 21.48 20.18
CA SER A 354 -4.14 21.58 18.89
C SER A 354 -3.92 20.33 18.02
N ILE A 355 -2.67 19.86 17.96
CA ILE A 355 -2.29 18.62 17.26
C ILE A 355 -2.92 17.40 17.93
N GLN A 356 -2.90 17.33 19.26
CA GLN A 356 -3.58 16.26 20.00
C GLN A 356 -5.07 16.21 19.64
N SER A 357 -5.77 17.34 19.65
CA SER A 357 -7.20 17.40 19.29
C SER A 357 -7.46 16.97 17.85
N LEU A 358 -6.58 17.34 16.91
CA LEU A 358 -6.64 16.88 15.52
C LEU A 358 -6.46 15.36 15.41
N LEU A 359 -5.47 14.80 16.10
CA LEU A 359 -5.20 13.36 16.10
C LEU A 359 -6.32 12.55 16.75
N GLU A 360 -6.90 13.04 17.84
CA GLU A 360 -8.07 12.45 18.49
C GLU A 360 -9.27 12.39 17.54
N LEU A 361 -9.43 13.38 16.64
CA LEU A 361 -10.45 13.38 15.61
C LEU A 361 -10.17 12.32 14.54
N ILE A 362 -8.97 12.30 13.94
CA ILE A 362 -8.66 11.42 12.80
C ILE A 362 -8.32 9.98 13.19
N CYS A 363 -7.94 9.72 14.45
CA CYS A 363 -7.61 8.39 14.98
C CYS A 363 -8.77 7.75 15.76
N ASN A 364 -9.96 8.36 15.76
CA ASN A 364 -11.08 7.88 16.55
C ASN A 364 -11.66 6.56 16.00
N LYS A 365 -11.34 5.45 16.68
CA LYS A 365 -11.80 4.10 16.30
C LYS A 365 -13.34 3.98 16.24
N LYS A 366 -14.07 4.70 17.10
CA LYS A 366 -15.54 4.69 17.10
C LYS A 366 -16.11 5.39 15.86
N VAL A 367 -15.53 6.53 15.48
CA VAL A 367 -15.92 7.26 14.25
C VAL A 367 -15.60 6.43 13.01
N MET A 368 -14.42 5.81 12.94
CA MET A 368 -14.07 4.90 11.85
C MET A 368 -15.08 3.74 11.74
N SER A 369 -15.43 3.09 12.85
CA SER A 369 -16.43 2.02 12.88
C SER A 369 -17.82 2.49 12.47
N MET A 370 -18.23 3.68 12.89
CA MET A 370 -19.51 4.28 12.50
C MET A 370 -19.56 4.51 10.99
N ILE A 371 -18.53 5.14 10.41
CA ILE A 371 -18.46 5.42 8.97
C ILE A 371 -18.46 4.13 8.15
N MET A 372 -17.72 3.10 8.59
CA MET A 372 -17.72 1.80 7.90
C MET A 372 -19.09 1.12 7.97
N SER A 373 -19.79 1.21 9.09
CA SER A 373 -21.17 0.74 9.21
C SER A 373 -22.13 1.49 8.29
N GLU A 374 -22.01 2.81 8.18
CA GLU A 374 -22.78 3.63 7.22
C GLU A 374 -22.53 3.20 5.77
N MET A 375 -21.30 2.78 5.44
CA MET A 375 -20.94 2.22 4.12
C MET A 375 -21.34 0.74 3.97
N CYS A 376 -22.08 0.19 4.93
CA CYS A 376 -22.57 -1.19 5.00
C CYS A 376 -21.47 -2.25 5.13
N TYR A 377 -20.28 -1.90 5.59
CA TYR A 377 -19.19 -2.85 5.82
C TYR A 377 -19.44 -3.68 7.09
N ASP A 378 -19.15 -4.99 7.06
CA ASP A 378 -19.26 -5.86 8.23
C ASP A 378 -17.99 -5.83 9.09
N SER A 379 -17.95 -4.88 10.03
CA SER A 379 -16.88 -4.80 11.03
C SER A 379 -16.98 -5.84 12.16
N THR A 380 -18.04 -6.66 12.21
CA THR A 380 -18.19 -7.70 13.24
C THR A 380 -17.38 -8.93 12.89
N ASN A 381 -17.48 -9.43 11.66
CA ASN A 381 -16.75 -10.63 11.22
C ASN A 381 -15.42 -10.31 10.53
N ALA A 382 -15.24 -9.09 10.01
CA ALA A 382 -13.98 -8.60 9.48
C ALA A 382 -13.61 -7.29 10.19
N PRO A 383 -13.05 -7.34 11.41
CA PRO A 383 -12.71 -6.16 12.19
C PRO A 383 -11.82 -5.16 11.42
N LEU A 384 -11.97 -3.89 11.79
CA LEU A 384 -11.23 -2.80 11.15
C LEU A 384 -9.72 -3.00 11.28
N GLY A 385 -9.02 -2.82 10.17
CA GLY A 385 -7.57 -2.99 10.07
C GLY A 385 -7.09 -4.43 9.91
N GLN A 386 -7.97 -5.43 9.99
CA GLN A 386 -7.59 -6.84 9.78
C GLN A 386 -7.68 -7.28 8.32
N LEU A 387 -8.49 -6.64 7.47
CA LEU A 387 -8.42 -6.92 6.03
C LEU A 387 -7.01 -6.68 5.49
N THR A 388 -6.44 -7.69 4.83
CA THR A 388 -5.11 -7.57 4.21
C THR A 388 -5.16 -6.65 2.99
N PHE A 389 -4.02 -6.04 2.62
CA PHE A 389 -3.93 -5.27 1.38
C PHE A 389 -4.28 -6.11 0.15
N ARG A 390 -3.92 -7.41 0.15
CA ARG A 390 -4.28 -8.36 -0.91
C ARG A 390 -5.80 -8.51 -1.01
N GLN A 391 -6.52 -8.66 0.10
CA GLN A 391 -7.97 -8.75 0.10
C GLN A 391 -8.64 -7.47 -0.42
N ILE A 392 -8.14 -6.29 -0.02
CA ILE A 392 -8.66 -5.00 -0.52
C ILE A 392 -8.40 -4.85 -2.03
N LYS A 393 -7.23 -5.29 -2.50
CA LYS A 393 -6.86 -5.34 -3.92
C LYS A 393 -7.75 -6.28 -4.72
N ASP A 394 -8.09 -7.44 -4.16
CA ASP A 394 -9.07 -8.36 -4.76
C ASP A 394 -10.47 -7.72 -4.80
N GLY A 395 -10.83 -6.90 -3.81
CA GLY A 395 -12.04 -6.06 -3.84
C GLY A 395 -12.04 -5.03 -4.97
N TYR A 396 -10.92 -4.35 -5.24
CA TYR A 396 -10.80 -3.45 -6.40
C TYR A 396 -10.98 -4.19 -7.72
N ARG A 397 -10.35 -5.37 -7.88
CA ARG A 397 -10.49 -6.20 -9.09
C ARG A 397 -11.94 -6.63 -9.31
N ALA A 398 -12.62 -7.08 -8.24
CA ALA A 398 -14.03 -7.45 -8.31
C ALA A 398 -14.92 -6.25 -8.68
N LEU A 399 -14.65 -5.06 -8.14
CA LEU A 399 -15.37 -3.85 -8.51
C LEU A 399 -15.09 -3.42 -9.96
N ASN A 400 -13.87 -3.63 -10.47
CA ASN A 400 -13.54 -3.38 -11.88
C ASN A 400 -14.31 -4.31 -12.82
N LYS A 401 -14.50 -5.58 -12.47
CA LYS A 401 -15.37 -6.50 -13.24
C LYS A 401 -16.81 -5.99 -13.34
N ILE A 402 -17.35 -5.41 -12.25
CA ILE A 402 -18.68 -4.80 -12.26
C ILE A 402 -18.71 -3.61 -13.23
N ALA A 403 -17.69 -2.75 -13.20
CA ALA A 403 -17.59 -1.61 -14.10
C ALA A 403 -17.51 -2.02 -15.59
N GLU A 404 -16.77 -3.09 -15.89
CA GLU A 404 -16.69 -3.68 -17.23
C GLU A 404 -18.05 -4.25 -17.67
N ALA A 405 -18.73 -4.99 -16.77
CA ALA A 405 -20.06 -5.54 -17.05
C ALA A 405 -21.10 -4.44 -17.35
N LEU A 406 -21.07 -3.32 -16.62
CA LEU A 406 -21.97 -2.17 -16.88
C LEU A 406 -21.69 -1.45 -18.20
N SER A 407 -20.46 -1.58 -18.73
CA SER A 407 -20.07 -0.94 -19.99
C SER A 407 -20.37 -1.82 -21.20
N SER A 408 -20.55 -3.13 -20.99
CA SER A 408 -20.93 -4.09 -22.02
C SER A 408 -22.45 -4.16 -22.17
N GLU A 409 -22.95 -4.38 -23.39
CA GLU A 409 -24.37 -4.74 -23.63
C GLU A 409 -24.72 -6.16 -23.10
N ALA A 410 -23.79 -6.84 -22.43
CA ALA A 410 -23.93 -8.20 -21.95
C ALA A 410 -24.89 -8.29 -20.74
N ALA A 411 -25.71 -9.33 -20.77
CA ALA A 411 -26.92 -9.52 -19.98
C ALA A 411 -26.73 -9.41 -18.46
N GLY A 412 -27.77 -8.93 -17.76
CA GLY A 412 -27.76 -8.67 -16.31
C GLY A 412 -27.36 -9.85 -15.39
N HIS A 413 -27.27 -11.08 -15.89
CA HIS A 413 -26.75 -12.22 -15.13
C HIS A 413 -25.24 -12.07 -14.81
N ASP A 414 -24.42 -11.59 -15.75
CA ASP A 414 -22.98 -11.41 -15.53
C ASP A 414 -22.71 -10.28 -14.52
N LEU A 415 -23.54 -9.22 -14.55
CA LEU A 415 -23.50 -8.15 -13.58
C LEU A 415 -23.81 -8.63 -12.16
N VAL A 416 -24.84 -9.47 -12.00
CA VAL A 416 -25.21 -10.04 -10.69
C VAL A 416 -24.07 -10.90 -10.13
N ASN A 417 -23.48 -11.77 -10.96
CA ASN A 417 -22.35 -12.60 -10.53
C ASN A 417 -21.13 -11.76 -10.12
N ALA A 418 -20.83 -10.69 -10.87
CA ALA A 418 -19.75 -9.77 -10.51
C ALA A 418 -20.03 -9.03 -9.18
N CYS A 419 -21.29 -8.64 -8.92
CA CYS A 419 -21.71 -8.05 -7.65
C CYS A 419 -21.56 -9.06 -6.49
N GLU A 420 -21.96 -10.31 -6.70
CA GLU A 420 -21.82 -11.38 -5.71
C GLU A 420 -20.35 -11.65 -5.39
N GLU A 421 -19.48 -11.70 -6.41
CA GLU A 421 -18.02 -11.82 -6.23
C GLU A 421 -17.49 -10.67 -5.36
N PHE A 422 -17.87 -9.42 -5.66
CA PHE A 422 -17.45 -8.26 -4.87
C PHE A 422 -17.88 -8.37 -3.40
N TYR A 423 -19.13 -8.77 -3.12
CA TYR A 423 -19.62 -8.94 -1.75
C TYR A 423 -19.03 -10.15 -1.02
N MET A 424 -18.58 -11.18 -1.75
CA MET A 424 -17.80 -12.27 -1.18
C MET A 424 -16.39 -11.81 -0.79
N LYS A 425 -15.74 -10.97 -1.61
CA LYS A 425 -14.41 -10.43 -1.33
C LYS A 425 -14.41 -9.34 -0.25
N ILE A 426 -15.47 -8.53 -0.18
CA ILE A 426 -15.58 -7.42 0.77
C ILE A 426 -16.88 -7.60 1.56
N PRO A 427 -16.80 -8.03 2.83
CA PRO A 427 -17.98 -8.35 3.63
C PRO A 427 -18.89 -7.14 3.85
N HIS A 428 -20.17 -7.29 3.50
CA HIS A 428 -21.19 -6.25 3.72
C HIS A 428 -22.34 -6.75 4.58
N SER A 429 -22.79 -5.91 5.51
CA SER A 429 -23.99 -6.14 6.29
C SER A 429 -25.17 -5.37 5.68
N PHE A 430 -26.15 -6.10 5.13
CA PHE A 430 -27.38 -5.55 4.56
C PHE A 430 -28.61 -5.77 5.45
N GLY A 431 -28.40 -6.17 6.71
CA GLY A 431 -29.50 -6.62 7.58
C GLY A 431 -30.28 -7.75 6.91
N LYS A 432 -31.62 -7.72 6.97
CA LYS A 432 -32.48 -8.77 6.37
C LYS A 432 -32.67 -8.64 4.84
N LYS A 433 -32.23 -7.52 4.25
CA LYS A 433 -32.41 -7.25 2.81
C LYS A 433 -31.42 -8.06 1.97
N SER A 434 -31.82 -8.39 0.74
CA SER A 434 -30.90 -9.01 -0.21
C SER A 434 -29.76 -8.06 -0.56
N PRO A 435 -28.52 -8.56 -0.80
CA PRO A 435 -27.44 -7.76 -1.36
C PRO A 435 -27.92 -7.02 -2.62
N PRO A 436 -27.77 -5.69 -2.69
CA PRO A 436 -28.23 -4.90 -3.82
C PRO A 436 -27.32 -5.08 -5.04
N VAL A 437 -27.86 -4.96 -6.25
CA VAL A 437 -27.03 -4.95 -7.47
C VAL A 437 -26.38 -3.57 -7.61
N ILE A 438 -25.08 -3.55 -7.90
CA ILE A 438 -24.31 -2.33 -8.21
C ILE A 438 -24.52 -2.05 -9.70
N GLN A 439 -25.35 -1.06 -10.01
CA GLN A 439 -25.89 -0.89 -11.37
C GLN A 439 -25.66 0.49 -11.99
N SER A 440 -24.94 1.37 -11.30
CA SER A 440 -24.68 2.74 -11.75
C SER A 440 -23.24 3.17 -11.47
N LYS A 441 -22.78 4.21 -12.19
CA LYS A 441 -21.48 4.84 -11.93
C LYS A 441 -21.39 5.38 -10.49
N GLU A 442 -22.49 5.95 -9.97
CA GLU A 442 -22.58 6.45 -8.60
C GLU A 442 -22.42 5.33 -7.55
N ASP A 443 -22.98 4.14 -7.81
CA ASP A 443 -22.78 2.99 -6.92
C ASP A 443 -21.33 2.52 -6.90
N ILE A 444 -20.66 2.52 -8.06
CA ILE A 444 -19.23 2.21 -8.16
C ILE A 444 -18.41 3.22 -7.35
N GLU A 445 -18.68 4.52 -7.50
CA GLU A 445 -18.01 5.58 -6.74
C GLU A 445 -18.15 5.37 -5.23
N LYS A 446 -19.36 5.06 -4.75
CA LYS A 446 -19.59 4.76 -3.32
C LYS A 446 -18.76 3.56 -2.83
N LYS A 447 -18.63 2.51 -3.64
CA LYS A 447 -17.83 1.32 -3.29
C LYS A 447 -16.33 1.55 -3.40
N LEU A 448 -15.90 2.35 -4.36
CA LEU A 448 -14.53 2.81 -4.49
C LEU A 448 -14.11 3.64 -3.26
N GLU A 449 -14.95 4.58 -2.82
CA GLU A 449 -14.72 5.35 -1.59
C GLU A 449 -14.60 4.46 -0.36
N MET A 450 -15.39 3.38 -0.28
CA MET A 450 -15.29 2.41 0.80
C MET A 450 -13.94 1.68 0.79
N LEU A 451 -13.48 1.22 -0.37
CA LEU A 451 -12.17 0.55 -0.49
C LEU A 451 -11.01 1.48 -0.15
N LYS A 452 -11.09 2.77 -0.52
CA LYS A 452 -10.13 3.80 -0.10
C LYS A 452 -10.12 3.97 1.42
N ALA A 453 -11.30 4.05 2.03
CA ALA A 453 -11.43 4.18 3.48
C ALA A 453 -10.89 2.94 4.22
N LEU A 454 -11.19 1.72 3.76
CA LEU A 454 -10.62 0.48 4.32
C LEU A 454 -9.10 0.46 4.25
N THR A 455 -8.52 0.91 3.13
CA THR A 455 -7.07 1.05 2.95
C THR A 455 -6.46 1.95 4.02
N ASN A 456 -7.01 3.16 4.18
CA ASN A 456 -6.50 4.16 5.11
C ASN A 456 -6.74 3.78 6.57
N ILE A 457 -7.89 3.16 6.88
CA ILE A 457 -8.16 2.61 8.22
C ILE A 457 -7.16 1.51 8.56
N ARG A 458 -6.79 0.64 7.61
CA ARG A 458 -5.72 -0.36 7.84
C ARG A 458 -4.40 0.30 8.19
N ILE A 459 -4.00 1.32 7.43
CA ILE A 459 -2.79 2.09 7.71
C ILE A 459 -2.85 2.70 9.12
N ALA A 460 -3.97 3.34 9.46
CA ALA A 460 -4.19 3.96 10.76
C ALA A 460 -4.11 2.94 11.90
N MET A 461 -4.84 1.83 11.80
CA MET A 461 -4.85 0.78 12.82
C MET A 461 -3.47 0.17 13.01
N ARG A 462 -2.71 -0.05 11.92
CA ARG A 462 -1.35 -0.58 12.01
C ARG A 462 -0.40 0.36 12.75
N VAL A 463 -0.54 1.66 12.56
CA VAL A 463 0.27 2.66 13.26
C VAL A 463 -0.14 2.74 14.74
N LEU A 464 -1.44 2.80 15.01
CA LEU A 464 -2.00 2.95 16.36
C LEU A 464 -1.78 1.71 17.24
N ASN A 465 -1.66 0.53 16.64
CA ASN A 465 -1.57 -0.73 17.37
C ASN A 465 -0.13 -1.24 17.57
N ARG A 466 0.90 -0.50 17.11
CA ARG A 466 2.32 -0.92 17.21
C ARG A 466 3.01 -0.40 18.48
N GLY A 467 3.77 -1.28 19.14
CA GLY A 467 4.74 -0.95 20.19
C GLY A 467 4.15 -0.70 21.60
N VAL A 468 4.95 -0.92 22.65
CA VAL A 468 4.48 -1.07 24.05
C VAL A 468 4.78 0.14 24.95
N HIS A 469 5.76 1.00 24.61
CA HIS A 469 6.31 2.00 25.54
C HIS A 469 6.01 3.47 25.20
N GLU A 470 5.11 3.74 24.27
CA GLU A 470 4.83 5.10 23.81
C GLU A 470 3.37 5.24 23.40
N HIS A 471 2.79 6.42 23.68
CA HIS A 471 1.38 6.71 23.43
C HIS A 471 1.04 6.58 21.93
N PRO A 472 -0.07 5.91 21.55
CA PRO A 472 -0.42 5.68 20.15
C PRO A 472 -0.53 6.94 19.28
N LEU A 473 -0.93 8.07 19.86
CA LEU A 473 -1.04 9.34 19.13
C LEU A 473 0.33 9.94 18.79
N ASN A 474 1.33 9.84 19.69
CA ASN A 474 2.70 10.31 19.42
C ASN A 474 3.26 9.53 18.22
N LYS A 475 3.19 8.19 18.27
CA LYS A 475 3.56 7.31 17.16
C LYS A 475 2.84 7.65 15.86
N CYS A 476 1.55 7.95 15.96
CA CYS A 476 0.76 8.33 14.79
C CYS A 476 1.37 9.55 14.11
N TYR A 477 1.59 10.61 14.87
CA TYR A 477 2.16 11.87 14.42
C TYR A 477 3.60 11.72 13.90
N ASP A 478 4.45 11.01 14.62
CA ASP A 478 5.84 10.77 14.22
C ASP A 478 5.92 10.03 12.88
N SER A 479 4.96 9.13 12.65
CA SER A 479 4.88 8.37 11.41
C SER A 479 4.45 9.20 10.19
N PHE A 480 3.98 10.43 10.38
CA PHE A 480 3.59 11.31 9.27
C PHE A 480 4.80 11.78 8.49
N LYS A 481 4.64 11.87 7.16
CA LYS A 481 5.59 12.53 6.25
C LYS A 481 5.67 14.04 6.46
N TYR A 482 4.65 14.61 7.10
CA TYR A 482 4.49 16.04 7.32
C TYR A 482 4.55 16.37 8.81
N SER A 483 5.26 17.43 9.17
CA SER A 483 5.06 18.12 10.44
C SER A 483 3.99 19.20 10.24
N LEU A 484 3.12 19.32 11.23
CA LEU A 484 2.01 20.26 11.20
C LEU A 484 2.26 21.36 12.24
N GLU A 485 2.09 22.61 11.82
CA GLU A 485 2.26 23.79 12.67
C GLU A 485 0.95 24.57 12.69
N LEU A 486 0.43 24.89 13.88
CA LEU A 486 -0.80 25.67 14.00
C LEU A 486 -0.53 27.11 13.57
N LEU A 487 -1.28 27.59 12.58
CA LEU A 487 -1.19 28.97 12.13
C LEU A 487 -1.84 29.91 13.15
N ASN A 488 -1.17 31.00 13.48
CA ASN A 488 -1.66 31.95 14.47
C ASN A 488 -2.84 32.77 13.89
N PRO A 489 -4.01 32.80 14.56
CA PRO A 489 -5.17 33.55 14.08
C PRO A 489 -4.96 35.07 13.93
N LEU A 490 -3.91 35.63 14.54
CA LEU A 490 -3.57 37.05 14.45
C LEU A 490 -2.71 37.41 13.23
N GLU A 491 -2.21 36.42 12.49
CA GLU A 491 -1.38 36.64 11.31
C GLU A 491 -2.21 36.97 10.07
N GLU A 492 -1.65 37.80 9.18
CA GLU A 492 -2.27 38.17 7.91
C GLU A 492 -2.57 36.93 7.05
N GLU A 493 -1.63 35.98 7.03
CA GLU A 493 -1.75 34.70 6.34
C GLU A 493 -3.04 33.95 6.72
N PHE A 494 -3.35 33.86 8.02
CA PHE A 494 -4.58 33.21 8.50
C PHE A 494 -5.83 33.89 7.98
N SER A 495 -5.84 35.22 7.99
CA SER A 495 -6.99 36.03 7.54
C SER A 495 -7.28 35.80 6.06
N VAL A 496 -6.24 35.81 5.22
CA VAL A 496 -6.34 35.53 3.78
C VAL A 496 -6.85 34.10 3.54
N LEU A 497 -6.24 33.12 4.20
CA LEU A 497 -6.60 31.70 4.05
C LEU A 497 -8.04 31.40 4.51
N LYS A 498 -8.49 32.05 5.59
CA LYS A 498 -9.87 31.95 6.07
C LYS A 498 -10.85 32.56 5.07
N GLU A 499 -10.53 33.74 4.53
CA GLU A 499 -11.39 34.41 3.55
C GLU A 499 -11.51 33.60 2.26
N CYS A 500 -10.44 32.97 1.78
CA CYS A 500 -10.45 32.12 0.59
C CYS A 500 -11.46 30.97 0.69
N VAL A 501 -11.54 30.29 1.85
CA VAL A 501 -12.54 29.22 2.08
C VAL A 501 -13.97 29.76 1.96
N LEU A 502 -14.24 30.92 2.56
CA LEU A 502 -15.58 31.51 2.61
C LEU A 502 -16.02 32.07 1.25
N GLN A 503 -15.11 32.77 0.55
CA GLN A 503 -15.38 33.39 -0.74
C GLN A 503 -15.55 32.38 -1.88
N THR A 504 -14.94 31.20 -1.75
CA THR A 504 -15.04 30.10 -2.73
C THR A 504 -16.10 29.06 -2.35
N HIS A 505 -17.07 29.41 -1.49
CA HIS A 505 -18.24 28.58 -1.21
C HIS A 505 -19.24 28.67 -2.37
N GLY A 506 -19.49 27.55 -3.03
CA GLY A 506 -20.31 27.45 -4.23
C GLY A 506 -21.80 27.72 -3.95
N PRO A 507 -22.51 28.49 -4.79
CA PRO A 507 -23.88 28.91 -4.54
C PRO A 507 -24.88 27.74 -4.51
N THR A 508 -24.58 26.63 -5.18
CA THR A 508 -25.44 25.44 -5.19
C THR A 508 -25.27 24.56 -3.94
N HIS A 509 -24.21 24.77 -3.15
CA HIS A 509 -23.92 24.00 -1.93
C HIS A 509 -24.48 24.69 -0.68
N ASN A 510 -25.75 25.07 -0.72
CA ASN A 510 -26.39 25.93 0.29
C ASN A 510 -27.00 25.15 1.47
N ASN A 511 -26.79 23.84 1.56
CA ASN A 511 -27.31 22.97 2.62
C ASN A 511 -26.54 23.11 3.95
N TYR A 512 -25.32 23.66 3.90
CA TYR A 512 -24.49 23.91 5.07
C TYR A 512 -23.67 25.20 4.89
N LYS A 513 -23.18 25.74 6.01
CA LYS A 513 -22.10 26.74 6.07
C LYS A 513 -20.84 26.10 6.65
N MET A 514 -19.68 26.70 6.37
CA MET A 514 -18.38 26.23 6.84
C MET A 514 -17.74 27.29 7.74
N ASP A 515 -17.33 26.87 8.94
CA ASP A 515 -16.55 27.68 9.87
C ASP A 515 -15.14 27.07 10.02
N VAL A 516 -14.11 27.90 9.88
CA VAL A 516 -12.71 27.48 10.06
C VAL A 516 -12.41 27.40 11.55
N VAL A 517 -12.10 26.19 12.03
CA VAL A 517 -11.74 25.89 13.43
C VAL A 517 -10.24 26.11 13.64
N ALA A 518 -9.41 25.60 12.73
CA ALA A 518 -7.97 25.72 12.77
C ALA A 518 -7.39 25.57 11.36
N ILE A 519 -6.21 26.18 11.13
CA ILE A 519 -5.42 26.01 9.92
C ILE A 519 -4.03 25.56 10.36
N TYR A 520 -3.50 24.51 9.74
CA TYR A 520 -2.16 24.00 9.99
C TYR A 520 -1.31 24.14 8.74
N THR A 521 -0.12 24.70 8.86
CA THR A 521 0.89 24.65 7.80
C THR A 521 1.47 23.25 7.75
N CYS A 522 1.59 22.70 6.54
CA CYS A 522 2.09 21.36 6.28
C CYS A 522 3.55 21.45 5.79
N HIS A 523 4.48 21.04 6.64
CA HIS A 523 5.90 21.01 6.28
C HIS A 523 6.33 19.58 5.97
N LEU A 524 6.77 19.31 4.74
CA LEU A 524 7.29 17.99 4.38
C LEU A 524 8.61 17.73 5.14
N LYS A 525 8.71 16.63 5.88
CA LYS A 525 9.90 16.29 6.69
C LYS A 525 11.10 15.87 5.82
N ALA A 526 10.85 15.41 4.59
CA ALA A 526 11.87 15.00 3.63
C ALA A 526 12.08 16.09 2.55
N ASN A 527 13.11 15.93 1.73
CA ASN A 527 13.31 16.80 0.57
C ASN A 527 12.14 16.68 -0.40
N SER A 528 11.63 17.82 -0.87
CA SER A 528 10.52 17.86 -1.83
C SER A 528 10.94 17.29 -3.19
N SER A 529 10.14 16.38 -3.74
CA SER A 529 10.24 15.88 -5.11
C SER A 529 9.38 16.70 -6.08
N PHE A 530 8.89 17.87 -5.65
CA PHE A 530 7.94 18.68 -6.39
C PHE A 530 8.45 19.04 -7.79
N LYS A 531 7.68 18.61 -8.81
CA LYS A 531 7.93 18.90 -10.22
C LYS A 531 7.10 20.11 -10.62
N ASN A 532 7.81 21.17 -10.94
CA ASN A 532 7.22 22.42 -11.35
C ASN A 532 7.27 22.59 -12.87
N TYR A 533 6.10 22.55 -13.49
CA TYR A 533 5.87 22.78 -14.91
C TYR A 533 5.28 24.18 -15.19
N GLY A 534 5.18 25.05 -14.18
CA GLY A 534 4.51 26.34 -14.24
C GLY A 534 2.99 26.24 -14.13
N ASN A 535 2.31 27.40 -14.22
CA ASN A 535 0.86 27.52 -13.96
C ASN A 535 0.47 26.90 -12.60
N ASN A 536 1.17 27.32 -11.55
CA ASN A 536 0.97 26.77 -10.21
C ASN A 536 -0.25 27.44 -9.56
N LEU A 537 -1.17 26.63 -9.05
CA LEU A 537 -2.35 27.10 -8.32
C LEU A 537 -2.43 26.44 -6.94
N LEU A 538 -2.93 27.20 -5.96
CA LEU A 538 -3.36 26.67 -4.68
C LEU A 538 -4.81 26.15 -4.82
N LEU A 539 -5.00 24.83 -4.76
CA LEU A 539 -6.29 24.20 -5.03
C LEU A 539 -6.74 23.27 -3.89
N TRP A 540 -8.06 23.17 -3.73
CA TRP A 540 -8.70 22.43 -2.66
C TRP A 540 -8.79 20.94 -2.95
N HIS A 541 -8.43 20.13 -1.98
CA HIS A 541 -8.70 18.70 -1.92
C HIS A 541 -9.47 18.36 -0.65
N GLY A 542 -10.52 17.57 -0.75
CA GLY A 542 -11.32 17.12 0.39
C GLY A 542 -11.44 15.61 0.39
N SER A 543 -11.52 15.05 1.60
CA SER A 543 -11.59 13.60 1.79
C SER A 543 -12.20 13.27 3.14
N ARG A 544 -12.83 12.09 3.26
CA ARG A 544 -13.42 11.58 4.50
C ARG A 544 -12.40 11.58 5.64
N ILE A 545 -12.91 11.77 6.86
CA ILE A 545 -12.06 11.85 8.06
C ILE A 545 -11.16 10.62 8.25
N THR A 546 -11.65 9.44 7.85
CA THR A 546 -10.95 8.14 7.92
C THR A 546 -9.70 8.04 7.06
N ASN A 547 -9.54 8.93 6.08
CA ASN A 547 -8.44 8.87 5.12
C ASN A 547 -7.21 9.66 5.55
N TRP A 548 -7.34 10.63 6.47
CA TRP A 548 -6.29 11.61 6.75
C TRP A 548 -5.04 11.04 7.39
N VAL A 549 -5.16 10.00 8.22
CA VAL A 549 -3.98 9.31 8.75
C VAL A 549 -3.14 8.72 7.61
N GLY A 550 -3.78 8.15 6.58
CA GLY A 550 -3.08 7.62 5.41
C GLY A 550 -2.52 8.72 4.51
N ILE A 551 -3.25 9.83 4.31
CA ILE A 551 -2.80 10.98 3.51
C ILE A 551 -1.59 11.66 4.17
N LEU A 552 -1.62 11.92 5.48
CA LEU A 552 -0.52 12.56 6.21
C LEU A 552 0.69 11.62 6.35
N LYS A 553 0.46 10.30 6.46
CA LYS A 553 1.52 9.30 6.49
C LYS A 553 2.21 9.13 5.15
N ASN A 554 1.45 9.00 4.05
CA ASN A 554 1.99 8.51 2.79
C ASN A 554 2.01 9.55 1.66
N GLY A 555 1.33 10.68 1.82
CA GLY A 555 1.01 11.61 0.74
C GLY A 555 -0.31 11.30 0.05
N LEU A 556 -0.76 12.19 -0.83
CA LEU A 556 -1.84 11.91 -1.76
C LEU A 556 -1.38 10.82 -2.76
N LYS A 557 -2.27 9.88 -3.08
CA LYS A 557 -1.97 8.77 -3.99
C LYS A 557 -3.01 8.69 -5.10
N ILE A 558 -2.51 8.39 -6.30
CA ILE A 558 -3.36 8.01 -7.43
C ILE A 558 -3.94 6.62 -7.15
N ALA A 559 -5.15 6.39 -7.62
CA ALA A 559 -5.83 5.11 -7.49
C ALA A 559 -5.00 3.96 -8.07
N PRO A 560 -5.00 2.78 -7.43
CA PRO A 560 -4.23 1.65 -7.92
C PRO A 560 -4.72 1.17 -9.30
N SER A 561 -3.84 0.47 -10.03
CA SER A 561 -4.13 -0.02 -11.38
C SER A 561 -5.36 -0.94 -11.45
N GLU A 562 -5.64 -1.64 -10.35
CA GLU A 562 -6.74 -2.60 -10.18
C GLU A 562 -8.10 -1.95 -9.94
N ALA A 563 -8.15 -0.67 -9.52
CA ALA A 563 -9.41 0.04 -9.34
C ALA A 563 -10.12 0.24 -10.71
N PRO A 564 -11.45 0.33 -10.76
CA PRO A 564 -12.12 0.79 -11.97
C PRO A 564 -11.69 2.21 -12.35
N SER A 565 -11.69 2.51 -13.65
CA SER A 565 -11.61 3.91 -14.12
C SER A 565 -12.97 4.59 -14.05
N THR A 566 -14.05 3.80 -14.18
CA THR A 566 -15.43 4.23 -13.91
C THR A 566 -15.54 4.73 -12.47
N GLY A 567 -16.10 5.94 -12.32
CA GLY A 567 -16.15 6.67 -11.06
C GLY A 567 -15.09 7.76 -10.91
N TYR A 568 -14.28 7.98 -11.95
CA TYR A 568 -13.37 9.12 -12.07
C TYR A 568 -13.69 9.89 -13.35
N ALA A 569 -14.17 11.14 -13.24
CA ALA A 569 -14.65 11.92 -14.38
C ALA A 569 -13.62 12.11 -15.51
N PHE A 570 -12.33 12.03 -15.19
CA PHE A 570 -11.19 12.26 -16.08
C PHE A 570 -10.12 11.16 -15.94
N GLY A 571 -10.52 9.97 -15.47
CA GLY A 571 -9.62 8.86 -15.22
C GLY A 571 -8.82 8.98 -13.91
N LYS A 572 -7.92 8.03 -13.67
CA LYS A 572 -7.23 7.90 -12.38
C LYS A 572 -6.14 8.96 -12.21
N GLY A 573 -6.45 10.04 -11.50
CA GLY A 573 -5.52 11.10 -11.11
C GLY A 573 -5.79 11.64 -9.72
N LEU A 574 -5.06 12.69 -9.35
CA LEU A 574 -5.35 13.50 -8.17
C LEU A 574 -6.28 14.65 -8.56
N TYR A 575 -7.42 14.73 -7.88
CA TYR A 575 -8.48 15.70 -8.17
C TYR A 575 -8.45 16.87 -7.20
N PHE A 576 -8.56 18.07 -7.77
CA PHE A 576 -8.60 19.33 -7.05
C PHE A 576 -9.71 20.24 -7.58
N ALA A 577 -10.13 21.20 -6.74
CA ALA A 577 -11.11 22.21 -7.10
C ALA A 577 -10.63 23.59 -6.68
N ASP A 578 -11.07 24.62 -7.40
CA ASP A 578 -10.92 26.02 -6.99
C ASP A 578 -12.09 26.51 -6.11
N ILE A 579 -13.11 25.67 -5.92
CA ILE A 579 -14.28 25.90 -5.07
C ILE A 579 -14.17 25.08 -3.79
N SER A 580 -14.02 25.74 -2.63
CA SER A 580 -13.83 25.09 -1.32
C SER A 580 -14.94 24.08 -1.00
N SER A 581 -16.20 24.49 -1.15
CA SER A 581 -17.38 23.65 -0.86
C SER A 581 -17.51 22.42 -1.78
N LYS A 582 -16.94 22.46 -2.99
CA LYS A 582 -16.92 21.29 -3.89
C LYS A 582 -16.04 20.20 -3.27
N SER A 583 -14.83 20.57 -2.87
CA SER A 583 -13.94 19.67 -2.14
C SER A 583 -14.52 19.28 -0.78
N ALA A 584 -15.22 20.19 -0.09
CA ALA A 584 -15.81 19.92 1.22
C ALA A 584 -16.91 18.86 1.20
N ASN A 585 -17.62 18.69 0.09
CA ASN A 585 -18.58 17.59 -0.07
C ASN A 585 -17.91 16.22 0.00
N TYR A 586 -16.65 16.08 -0.40
CA TYR A 586 -15.87 14.85 -0.27
C TYR A 586 -15.43 14.54 1.17
N CYS A 587 -15.65 15.46 2.12
CA CYS A 587 -15.50 15.17 3.54
C CYS A 587 -16.68 14.34 4.08
N TYR A 588 -17.81 14.29 3.36
CA TYR A 588 -19.08 13.67 3.76
C TYR A 588 -19.55 14.04 5.18
N PRO A 589 -19.62 15.34 5.51
CA PRO A 589 -20.07 15.78 6.82
C PRO A 589 -21.55 15.43 7.02
N THR A 590 -21.95 15.20 8.28
CA THR A 590 -23.35 14.98 8.66
C THR A 590 -23.71 15.82 9.87
N LYS A 591 -25.01 15.94 10.22
CA LYS A 591 -25.44 16.63 11.45
C LYS A 591 -24.83 16.04 12.73
N LYS A 592 -24.52 14.75 12.74
CA LYS A 592 -23.86 14.06 13.88
C LYS A 592 -22.35 14.21 13.85
N ASN A 593 -21.74 14.08 12.68
CA ASN A 593 -20.30 14.19 12.47
C ASN A 593 -20.05 15.42 11.59
N ASN A 594 -20.09 16.59 12.21
CA ASN A 594 -20.08 17.87 11.51
C ASN A 594 -18.72 18.55 11.50
N GLU A 595 -17.64 17.81 11.74
CA GLU A 595 -16.28 18.29 11.53
C GLU A 595 -15.61 17.46 10.42
N GLY A 596 -14.83 18.14 9.59
CA GLY A 596 -14.07 17.52 8.52
C GLY A 596 -12.79 18.30 8.25
N LEU A 597 -11.93 17.73 7.43
CA LEU A 597 -10.68 18.39 7.05
C LEU A 597 -10.68 18.70 5.55
N LEU A 598 -10.07 19.82 5.19
CA LEU A 598 -9.79 20.23 3.82
C LEU A 598 -8.31 20.50 3.67
N LEU A 599 -7.77 20.19 2.51
CA LEU A 599 -6.36 20.43 2.20
C LEU A 599 -6.28 21.46 1.07
N LEU A 600 -5.39 22.41 1.22
CA LEU A 600 -4.99 23.33 0.16
C LEU A 600 -3.59 22.92 -0.30
N CYS A 601 -3.49 22.55 -1.57
CA CYS A 601 -2.26 22.07 -2.18
C CYS A 601 -1.76 23.07 -3.22
N GLU A 602 -0.44 23.25 -3.29
CA GLU A 602 0.20 23.81 -4.46
C GLU A 602 0.24 22.73 -5.55
N VAL A 603 -0.39 23.01 -6.69
CA VAL A 603 -0.53 22.08 -7.81
C VAL A 603 0.11 22.70 -9.04
N SER A 604 1.13 22.05 -9.58
CA SER A 604 1.77 22.47 -10.82
C SER A 604 1.01 21.90 -12.01
N LEU A 605 0.17 22.75 -12.63
CA LEU A 605 -0.74 22.33 -13.69
C LEU A 605 -0.06 22.27 -15.06
N GLY A 606 1.00 23.05 -15.26
CA GLY A 606 1.67 23.17 -16.55
C GLY A 606 0.70 23.50 -17.69
N ASN A 607 0.92 22.88 -18.84
CA ASN A 607 -0.01 22.97 -19.97
C ASN A 607 -1.23 22.06 -19.74
N GLN A 608 -2.43 22.62 -19.82
CA GLN A 608 -3.67 21.93 -19.43
C GLN A 608 -4.49 21.52 -20.66
N LEU A 609 -5.00 20.29 -20.66
CA LEU A 609 -6.02 19.87 -21.61
C LEU A 609 -7.40 20.30 -21.10
N GLY A 610 -8.02 21.29 -21.76
CA GLY A 610 -9.36 21.76 -21.43
C GLY A 610 -10.46 20.82 -21.95
N LEU A 611 -11.38 20.43 -21.08
CA LEU A 611 -12.51 19.54 -21.40
C LEU A 611 -13.82 20.14 -20.87
N LEU A 612 -14.91 19.95 -21.63
CA LEU A 612 -16.27 20.36 -21.25
C LEU A 612 -17.10 19.19 -20.69
N GLU A 613 -16.70 17.95 -21.02
CA GLU A 613 -17.40 16.72 -20.65
C GLU A 613 -16.43 15.71 -20.02
N ALA A 614 -16.98 14.82 -19.20
CA ALA A 614 -16.22 13.75 -18.56
C ALA A 614 -15.65 12.76 -19.59
N ASN A 615 -14.40 12.36 -19.39
CA ASN A 615 -13.72 11.31 -20.16
C ASN A 615 -12.88 10.43 -19.21
N ASP A 616 -13.46 9.32 -18.76
CA ASP A 616 -12.85 8.41 -17.77
C ASP A 616 -11.63 7.61 -18.31
N THR A 617 -11.40 7.61 -19.62
CA THR A 617 -10.27 6.89 -20.25
C THR A 617 -8.98 7.72 -20.33
N LEU A 618 -9.06 9.02 -20.05
CA LEU A 618 -8.05 10.00 -20.45
C LEU A 618 -6.67 9.82 -19.78
N HIS A 619 -6.62 9.29 -18.55
CA HIS A 619 -5.35 9.04 -17.83
C HIS A 619 -4.36 8.13 -18.60
N ARG A 620 -4.83 7.29 -19.53
CA ARG A 620 -3.98 6.42 -20.36
C ARG A 620 -3.57 7.04 -21.69
N SER A 621 -4.18 8.17 -22.04
CA SER A 621 -4.11 8.78 -23.37
C SER A 621 -3.88 10.28 -23.31
N LEU A 622 -3.44 10.83 -22.18
CA LEU A 622 -3.11 12.25 -22.08
C LEU A 622 -1.96 12.54 -23.06
N PRO A 623 -2.15 13.43 -24.04
CA PRO A 623 -1.11 13.75 -25.00
C PRO A 623 0.13 14.34 -24.30
N ALA A 624 1.32 14.03 -24.83
CA ALA A 624 2.60 14.33 -24.16
C ALA A 624 2.87 15.83 -23.96
N GLU A 625 2.20 16.69 -24.72
CA GLU A 625 2.25 18.14 -24.60
C GLU A 625 1.48 18.69 -23.39
N TYR A 626 0.62 17.89 -22.75
CA TYR A 626 -0.17 18.30 -21.58
C TYR A 626 0.35 17.67 -20.29
N ASN A 627 0.32 18.44 -19.21
CA ASN A 627 0.74 18.03 -17.87
C ASN A 627 -0.46 17.79 -16.93
N SER A 628 -1.64 18.33 -17.26
CA SER A 628 -2.84 18.20 -16.45
C SER A 628 -4.11 18.33 -17.29
N VAL A 629 -5.25 18.09 -16.66
CA VAL A 629 -6.58 18.26 -17.25
C VAL A 629 -7.35 19.33 -16.49
N PHE A 630 -8.10 20.12 -17.25
CA PHE A 630 -9.00 21.14 -16.74
C PHE A 630 -10.42 20.86 -17.20
N GLY A 631 -11.25 20.35 -16.31
CA GLY A 631 -12.69 20.25 -16.50
C GLY A 631 -13.32 21.61 -16.25
N LYS A 632 -13.78 22.29 -17.29
CA LYS A 632 -14.37 23.63 -17.18
C LYS A 632 -15.79 23.52 -16.64
N GLY A 633 -16.07 24.25 -15.57
CA GLY A 633 -17.40 24.34 -14.97
C GLY A 633 -18.06 25.70 -15.14
N LYS A 634 -19.36 25.71 -14.87
CA LYS A 634 -20.23 26.88 -14.94
C LYS A 634 -19.84 27.99 -13.96
N TYR A 635 -19.43 27.65 -12.74
CA TYR A 635 -18.98 28.62 -11.74
C TYR A 635 -17.47 28.50 -11.50
N ALA A 636 -16.79 29.64 -11.50
CA ALA A 636 -15.36 29.75 -11.25
C ALA A 636 -15.05 31.01 -10.42
N PRO A 637 -13.92 31.06 -9.69
CA PRO A 637 -13.43 32.29 -9.08
C PRO A 637 -13.16 33.35 -10.15
N ARG A 638 -13.50 34.61 -9.86
CA ARG A 638 -13.26 35.73 -10.79
C ARG A 638 -11.79 35.90 -11.12
N GLN A 639 -10.92 35.69 -10.14
CA GLN A 639 -9.49 35.88 -10.27
C GLN A 639 -8.72 34.88 -9.42
N PHE A 640 -7.49 34.62 -9.84
CA PHE A 640 -6.50 33.92 -9.03
C PHE A 640 -5.45 34.96 -8.61
N ALA A 641 -5.43 35.30 -7.32
CA ALA A 641 -4.54 36.32 -6.81
C ALA A 641 -3.15 35.74 -6.54
N ASP A 642 -2.13 36.54 -6.84
CA ASP A 642 -0.77 36.30 -6.39
C ASP A 642 -0.61 36.96 -5.02
N MET A 643 -0.67 36.14 -3.97
CA MET A 643 -0.63 36.65 -2.60
C MET A 643 0.78 36.70 -2.02
N GLY A 644 1.80 36.10 -2.68
CA GLY A 644 3.22 36.08 -2.30
C GLY A 644 3.56 35.45 -0.94
N ILE A 645 2.81 35.80 0.11
CA ILE A 645 2.87 35.30 1.49
C ILE A 645 2.49 33.82 1.60
N LEU A 646 1.64 33.31 0.68
CA LEU A 646 1.15 31.92 0.71
C LEU A 646 2.02 30.97 -0.13
N SER A 647 2.51 31.46 -1.25
CA SER A 647 3.43 30.76 -2.15
C SER A 647 4.10 31.80 -3.04
N PRO A 648 5.41 31.67 -3.32
CA PRO A 648 6.12 32.59 -4.20
C PRO A 648 5.71 32.44 -5.68
N GLU A 649 5.14 31.31 -6.07
CA GLU A 649 4.86 30.99 -7.47
C GLU A 649 3.40 30.59 -7.74
N ALA A 650 2.66 30.18 -6.71
CA ALA A 650 1.29 29.70 -6.87
C ALA A 650 0.25 30.78 -6.60
N LYS A 651 -0.74 30.87 -7.49
CA LYS A 651 -1.88 31.77 -7.32
C LYS A 651 -3.01 31.07 -6.57
N ILE A 652 -3.73 31.81 -5.73
CA ILE A 652 -4.87 31.29 -4.96
C ILE A 652 -6.21 31.75 -5.56
N PRO A 653 -7.23 30.88 -5.66
CA PRO A 653 -8.56 31.31 -6.08
C PRO A 653 -9.13 32.32 -5.09
N CYS A 654 -9.48 33.51 -5.58
CA CYS A 654 -10.15 34.53 -4.82
C CYS A 654 -11.55 34.77 -5.39
N GLY A 655 -12.54 34.90 -4.49
CA GLY A 655 -13.87 35.27 -4.92
C GLY A 655 -13.95 36.72 -5.42
N PRO A 656 -15.14 37.17 -5.82
CA PRO A 656 -16.39 36.42 -5.85
C PRO A 656 -16.40 35.36 -6.97
N LEU A 657 -17.29 34.39 -6.86
CA LEU A 657 -17.55 33.42 -7.93
C LEU A 657 -18.34 34.10 -9.05
N ILE A 658 -17.94 33.84 -10.30
CA ILE A 658 -18.63 34.28 -11.51
C ILE A 658 -19.26 33.08 -12.21
N GLU A 659 -20.42 33.32 -12.82
CA GLU A 659 -21.13 32.36 -13.65
C GLU A 659 -20.71 32.55 -15.11
N ASP A 660 -20.35 31.47 -15.80
CA ASP A 660 -20.09 31.51 -17.23
C ASP A 660 -21.41 31.77 -17.98
N PRO A 661 -21.49 32.86 -18.76
CA PRO A 661 -22.73 33.24 -19.45
C PRO A 661 -23.03 32.37 -20.68
N THR A 662 -22.09 31.54 -21.15
CA THR A 662 -22.24 30.78 -22.39
C THR A 662 -23.12 29.54 -22.25
N GLY A 663 -23.24 28.98 -21.04
CA GLY A 663 -24.16 27.87 -20.72
C GLY A 663 -23.86 26.56 -21.45
N ALA A 664 -22.67 26.43 -22.04
CA ALA A 664 -22.25 25.26 -22.81
C ALA A 664 -21.64 24.16 -21.91
N GLU A 665 -21.43 24.45 -20.62
CA GLU A 665 -20.74 23.57 -19.68
C GLU A 665 -21.67 22.51 -19.06
N VAL A 666 -21.21 21.25 -19.04
CA VAL A 666 -21.91 20.15 -18.34
C VAL A 666 -21.55 20.13 -16.84
N LEU A 667 -20.36 20.60 -16.46
CA LEU A 667 -19.92 20.66 -15.07
C LEU A 667 -20.41 21.94 -14.37
N VAL A 668 -20.85 21.81 -13.12
CA VAL A 668 -21.27 22.98 -12.31
C VAL A 668 -20.07 23.82 -11.87
N TYR A 669 -18.94 23.19 -11.60
CA TYR A 669 -17.74 23.81 -11.03
C TYR A 669 -16.49 23.22 -11.67
N ASN A 670 -15.42 24.00 -11.73
CA ASN A 670 -14.14 23.54 -12.28
C ASN A 670 -13.57 22.31 -11.56
N GLU A 671 -12.76 21.56 -12.29
CA GLU A 671 -12.01 20.40 -11.80
C GLU A 671 -10.61 20.39 -12.42
N TYR A 672 -9.60 20.19 -11.59
CA TYR A 672 -8.20 20.15 -12.00
C TYR A 672 -7.65 18.77 -11.65
N VAL A 673 -7.07 18.09 -12.63
CA VAL A 673 -6.58 16.72 -12.46
C VAL A 673 -5.13 16.60 -12.92
N VAL A 674 -4.28 16.10 -12.04
CA VAL A 674 -2.88 15.75 -12.35
C VAL A 674 -2.67 14.25 -12.22
N TYR A 675 -1.77 13.70 -13.04
CA TYR A 675 -1.50 12.25 -13.12
C TYR A 675 -0.11 11.86 -12.61
N ASP A 676 0.62 12.82 -12.04
CA ASP A 676 1.87 12.62 -11.32
C ASP A 676 1.72 13.17 -9.90
N VAL A 677 2.05 12.36 -8.89
CA VAL A 677 2.00 12.78 -7.48
C VAL A 677 3.03 13.85 -7.16
N ASP A 678 4.12 13.92 -7.92
CA ASP A 678 5.17 14.92 -7.75
C ASP A 678 4.73 16.32 -8.24
N GLN A 679 3.60 16.46 -8.95
CA GLN A 679 3.04 17.77 -9.33
C GLN A 679 2.29 18.46 -8.17
N VAL A 680 2.27 17.87 -6.98
CA VAL A 680 1.46 18.33 -5.85
C VAL A 680 2.29 18.45 -4.59
N GLU A 681 2.16 19.59 -3.93
CA GLU A 681 2.72 19.82 -2.60
C GLU A 681 1.60 20.25 -1.63
N MET A 682 1.51 19.59 -0.48
CA MET A 682 0.55 19.94 0.56
C MET A 682 1.03 21.18 1.30
N LYS A 683 0.21 22.24 1.37
CA LYS A 683 0.60 23.50 2.02
C LYS A 683 -0.17 23.75 3.31
N TYR A 684 -1.50 23.62 3.28
CA TYR A 684 -2.33 23.94 4.43
C TYR A 684 -3.42 22.89 4.66
N LEU A 685 -3.56 22.45 5.91
CA LEU A 685 -4.64 21.57 6.36
C LEU A 685 -5.62 22.38 7.21
N TYR A 686 -6.87 22.43 6.78
CA TYR A 686 -7.95 23.12 7.45
C TYR A 686 -8.78 22.14 8.25
N ARG A 687 -9.09 22.50 9.50
CA ARG A 687 -10.16 21.87 10.27
C ARG A 687 -11.42 22.72 10.14
N ILE A 688 -12.45 22.15 9.54
CA ILE A 688 -13.70 22.83 9.22
C ILE A 688 -14.84 22.25 10.05
N LYS A 689 -15.68 23.13 10.59
CA LYS A 689 -16.96 22.79 11.18
C LYS A 689 -18.09 23.13 10.22
N PHE A 690 -18.96 22.16 10.00
CA PHE A 690 -20.10 22.24 9.11
C PHE A 690 -21.37 22.57 9.91
N HIS A 691 -22.05 23.64 9.49
CA HIS A 691 -23.29 24.11 10.08
C HIS A 691 -24.43 23.86 9.11
N PHE A 692 -25.09 22.71 9.28
CA PHE A 692 -26.26 22.34 8.46
C PHE A 692 -27.47 23.20 8.81
N LYS A 693 -28.28 23.51 7.79
CA LYS A 693 -29.57 24.16 7.96
C LYS A 693 -30.61 23.27 8.63
#